data_AF-A0AAE6SHA1-F1
#
_entry.id   AF-A0AAE6SHA1-F1
#
_cell.length_a   1.000
_cell.length_b   1.000
_cell.length_c   1.000
_cell.angle_alpha   90.00
_cell.angle_beta   90.00
_cell.angle_gamma   90.00
#
_symmetry.space_group_name_H-M   'P 1'
#
loop_
_entity.id
_entity.type
_entity.pdbx_description
1 polymer ?
#
loop_
_entity_poly.entity_id
_entity_poly.type
_entity_poly.pdbx_seq_one_letter_code
_entity_poly.pdbx_strand_id
1 'polypeptide(L)'
;MALGKFLIAGLAALALLGCGGDDDEGSTGEGSSLASLQISPKEARFPVGVEQQFQAQATWDDGAVQDVTRHPDIVWTSSDTAVVTVDEQGLATGVGPGTATITTTGTVNGESHSATARVEVIDAYVTELQLTPTMARVPVGLSQTFVAIATFSDGQSRDVTNAAGLQWRSSDEGSALVSNDAGKKGVATGVAVGEPNIEASGTLNDASFQASVPLAVTDAVITGLDIHTPEDPLPMGLSAQVHAFAALSDGSDPIEVTGHDALTWSSSDPAVASISETGLVTGLTPGSVTIGVSGMVNGVSLEATESLRVSSAAVIGIEVQLMGGDIAVGLQTQVAATAYLTDGTSFDVTDNPLIQWQSNQPGIASVSNQAGSKGLVTGLAVGTATIMANGTLDGAAFTDSAPVTVSSAVVTSLDVTPPDASVMVGDKVQYQAMATLSDGSNQDVTDDEATFWSSDASAVAPISNASGSRGEAIGLSEGMALITANLGGVTSTSAQLTVMPMAPEAPIVIEPRQNQIASLQLSPEAFAFWNATSINSPEGQAALKDLTGRVYGQFQDQFDFITVLMNNEAKPLGMPTGEFTHIKNDVSGIGLSMFDNTAVFHSDGKLQGISFLYKKQYLSTSTYGPILHEMTHRWANWVVPTSYPGHWGNELGIKGQLNDVSANYADIELYLMGLMDASEMTDPASLYAYALIPADQKPRVPSAVNSRKTFRVLLLILSDRPLTATEIQNYNNGATLLARTDNPSQQGTNFHKMTRGRGTLVVSGLDTLVKPTP
;
A
#
# COMPACT_ATOMS: atom_id res chain seq x y z
N MET A 1 -4.03 47.49 -45.68
CA MET A 1 -2.74 48.08 -46.10
C MET A 1 -1.80 46.95 -46.43
N ALA A 2 -1.09 47.09 -47.53
CA ALA A 2 -0.41 46.02 -48.23
C ALA A 2 1.01 45.74 -47.71
N LEU A 3 1.47 44.53 -48.03
CA LEU A 3 2.85 44.07 -48.19
C LEU A 3 3.76 43.94 -46.96
N GLY A 4 4.16 42.69 -46.72
CA GLY A 4 5.57 42.32 -46.78
C GLY A 4 6.32 42.29 -45.45
N LYS A 5 6.38 41.12 -44.82
CA LYS A 5 7.49 40.75 -43.94
C LYS A 5 7.97 39.33 -44.24
N PHE A 6 8.98 39.32 -45.11
CA PHE A 6 10.13 38.42 -45.17
C PHE A 6 10.02 37.05 -44.48
N LEU A 7 10.05 36.01 -45.34
CA LEU A 7 10.84 34.80 -45.09
C LEU A 7 12.22 35.23 -44.57
N ILE A 8 12.50 34.95 -43.30
CA ILE A 8 13.86 34.81 -42.81
C ILE A 8 14.03 33.31 -42.60
N ALA A 9 14.52 32.64 -43.64
CA ALA A 9 15.18 31.35 -43.47
C ALA A 9 16.50 31.64 -42.74
N GLY A 10 16.45 31.63 -41.41
CA GLY A 10 17.66 31.63 -40.59
C GLY A 10 18.30 30.27 -40.69
N LEU A 11 19.42 30.17 -41.43
CA LEU A 11 20.36 29.07 -41.27
C LEU A 11 20.91 29.14 -39.83
N ALA A 12 20.41 28.29 -38.96
CA ALA A 12 21.14 27.84 -37.79
C ALA A 12 21.58 26.41 -38.09
N ALA A 13 22.90 26.23 -38.16
CA ALA A 13 23.51 24.92 -38.33
C ALA A 13 23.54 24.26 -36.94
N LEU A 14 23.04 23.03 -36.87
CA LEU A 14 23.18 22.15 -35.71
C LEU A 14 24.68 21.90 -35.46
N ALA A 15 25.32 22.73 -34.63
CA ALA A 15 26.72 22.56 -34.24
C ALA A 15 26.77 21.84 -32.88
N LEU A 16 26.81 20.51 -32.90
CA LEU A 16 27.03 19.69 -31.71
C LEU A 16 28.50 19.24 -31.67
N LEU A 17 29.23 19.81 -30.71
CA LEU A 17 30.53 19.31 -30.28
C LEU A 17 30.32 17.97 -29.57
N GLY A 18 30.73 16.88 -30.23
CA GLY A 18 30.94 15.60 -29.55
C GLY A 18 32.03 15.77 -28.49
N CYS A 19 31.69 15.46 -27.24
CA CYS A 19 32.62 15.46 -26.13
C CYS A 19 33.54 14.23 -26.26
N GLY A 20 34.82 14.45 -26.61
CA GLY A 20 35.86 13.43 -26.63
C GLY A 20 37.22 14.10 -26.46
N GLY A 21 37.91 13.81 -25.35
CA GLY A 21 39.11 14.51 -24.91
C GLY A 21 40.36 14.26 -25.76
N ASP A 22 41.09 15.36 -25.97
CA ASP A 22 42.53 15.58 -26.21
C ASP A 22 43.41 14.40 -26.68
N ASP A 23 43.79 14.44 -27.95
CA ASP A 23 45.16 14.75 -28.43
C ASP A 23 45.37 14.16 -29.83
N ASP A 24 45.19 14.98 -30.89
CA ASP A 24 46.14 15.08 -32.01
C ASP A 24 45.61 16.01 -33.12
N GLU A 25 46.53 16.79 -33.68
CA GLU A 25 46.28 17.78 -34.73
C GLU A 25 45.73 17.14 -36.03
N GLY A 26 44.67 17.75 -36.56
CA GLY A 26 44.33 17.67 -37.99
C GLY A 26 43.30 16.63 -38.40
N SER A 27 42.04 16.81 -37.98
CA SER A 27 40.90 16.32 -38.75
C SER A 27 39.81 17.39 -38.73
N THR A 28 39.42 17.88 -39.91
CA THR A 28 38.16 18.59 -40.08
C THR A 28 37.05 17.59 -39.77
N GLY A 29 36.58 17.58 -38.53
CA GLY A 29 35.51 16.70 -38.09
C GLY A 29 34.28 16.89 -38.97
N GLU A 30 34.05 15.96 -39.89
CA GLU A 30 32.74 15.77 -40.48
C GLU A 30 31.84 15.31 -39.34
N GLY A 31 31.03 16.22 -38.80
CA GLY A 31 29.95 15.85 -37.90
C GLY A 31 29.00 14.90 -38.64
N SER A 32 28.59 13.83 -37.97
CA SER A 32 27.65 12.83 -38.53
C SER A 32 26.47 13.53 -39.22
N SER A 33 26.19 13.18 -40.48
CA SER A 33 25.01 13.67 -41.19
C SER A 33 23.73 13.04 -40.61
N LEU A 34 22.62 13.77 -40.74
CA LEU A 34 21.33 13.30 -40.25
C LEU A 34 20.75 12.27 -41.24
N ALA A 35 20.58 11.03 -40.80
CA ALA A 35 19.99 9.98 -41.63
C ALA A 35 18.47 10.16 -41.79
N SER A 36 17.76 10.47 -40.69
CA SER A 36 16.31 10.68 -40.73
C SER A 36 15.78 11.55 -39.60
N LEU A 37 14.64 12.20 -39.84
CA LEU A 37 13.84 12.87 -38.83
C LEU A 37 12.49 12.16 -38.75
N GLN A 38 12.04 11.86 -37.53
CA GLN A 38 10.75 11.21 -37.28
C GLN A 38 9.92 12.02 -36.29
N ILE A 39 8.60 11.91 -36.44
CA ILE A 39 7.60 12.49 -35.54
C ILE A 39 6.81 11.36 -34.91
N SER A 40 6.58 11.45 -33.60
CA SER A 40 5.78 10.49 -32.84
C SER A 40 4.77 11.23 -31.94
N PRO A 41 3.50 10.80 -31.87
CA PRO A 41 2.90 9.74 -32.68
C PRO A 41 2.75 10.15 -34.16
N LYS A 42 2.64 9.17 -35.07
CA LYS A 42 2.50 9.42 -36.52
C LYS A 42 1.06 9.72 -36.95
N GLU A 43 0.10 9.24 -36.16
CA GLU A 43 -1.30 9.61 -36.23
C GLU A 43 -1.80 9.94 -34.81
N ALA A 44 -2.65 10.95 -34.67
CA ALA A 44 -3.29 11.30 -33.41
C ALA A 44 -4.77 11.61 -33.60
N ARG A 45 -5.59 11.21 -32.64
CA ARG A 45 -7.04 11.46 -32.61
C ARG A 45 -7.46 11.97 -31.23
N PHE A 46 -7.97 13.18 -31.14
CA PHE A 46 -8.36 13.78 -29.86
C PHE A 46 -9.47 14.83 -29.97
N PRO A 47 -10.25 15.08 -28.89
CA PRO A 47 -11.35 16.05 -28.91
C PRO A 47 -10.88 17.49 -29.13
N VAL A 48 -11.81 18.35 -29.58
CA VAL A 48 -11.63 19.82 -29.53
C VAL A 48 -11.26 20.24 -28.10
N GLY A 49 -10.35 21.20 -27.97
CA GLY A 49 -9.90 21.73 -26.68
C GLY A 49 -8.92 20.85 -25.91
N VAL A 50 -8.62 19.64 -26.39
CA VAL A 50 -7.62 18.74 -25.81
C VAL A 50 -6.27 18.94 -26.50
N GLU A 51 -5.20 18.76 -25.73
CA GLU A 51 -3.82 18.88 -26.21
C GLU A 51 -3.18 17.49 -26.45
N GLN A 52 -2.25 17.44 -27.40
CA GLN A 52 -1.44 16.26 -27.73
C GLN A 52 0.01 16.69 -27.92
N GLN A 53 0.92 16.15 -27.12
CA GLN A 53 2.35 16.35 -27.31
C GLN A 53 2.86 15.47 -28.47
N PHE A 54 3.58 16.08 -29.41
CA PHE A 54 4.39 15.36 -30.40
C PHE A 54 5.87 15.46 -30.04
N GLN A 55 6.63 14.42 -30.36
CA GLN A 55 8.07 14.37 -30.21
C GLN A 55 8.74 14.28 -31.58
N ALA A 56 9.89 14.92 -31.73
CA ALA A 56 10.77 14.79 -32.89
C ALA A 56 12.04 14.03 -32.51
N GLN A 57 12.34 12.95 -33.23
CA GLN A 57 13.58 12.18 -33.08
C GLN A 57 14.44 12.27 -34.33
N ALA A 58 15.71 12.61 -34.12
CA ALA A 58 16.76 12.63 -35.12
C ALA A 58 17.55 11.32 -35.05
N THR A 59 17.70 10.62 -36.18
CA THR A 59 18.61 9.47 -36.32
C THR A 59 19.80 9.88 -37.17
N TRP A 60 20.99 9.71 -36.63
CA TRP A 60 22.27 10.03 -37.24
C TRP A 60 22.80 8.85 -38.07
N ASP A 61 23.70 9.11 -39.04
CA ASP A 61 24.27 8.05 -39.89
C ASP A 61 25.14 7.03 -39.12
N ASP A 62 25.65 7.40 -37.95
CA ASP A 62 26.32 6.49 -37.01
C ASP A 62 25.34 5.61 -36.21
N GLY A 63 24.04 5.78 -36.42
CA GLY A 63 22.96 5.06 -35.76
C GLY A 63 22.51 5.68 -34.44
N ALA A 64 23.16 6.75 -33.95
CA ALA A 64 22.73 7.43 -32.75
C ALA A 64 21.33 8.06 -32.95
N VAL A 65 20.52 8.04 -31.90
CA VAL A 65 19.19 8.68 -31.91
C VAL A 65 19.10 9.71 -30.81
N GLN A 66 18.56 10.87 -31.15
CA GLN A 66 18.45 12.00 -30.24
C GLN A 66 17.02 12.57 -30.27
N ASP A 67 16.44 12.83 -29.10
CA ASP A 67 15.25 13.67 -28.98
C ASP A 67 15.62 15.12 -29.28
N VAL A 68 15.01 15.67 -30.33
CA VAL A 68 15.21 17.05 -30.79
C VAL A 68 13.94 17.87 -30.69
N THR A 69 12.90 17.38 -30.00
CA THR A 69 11.55 18.00 -29.91
C THR A 69 11.59 19.48 -29.57
N ARG A 70 12.49 19.86 -28.65
CA ARG A 70 12.65 21.23 -28.14
C ARG A 70 13.95 21.90 -28.62
N HIS A 71 14.63 21.31 -29.61
CA HIS A 71 15.86 21.91 -30.16
C HIS A 71 15.50 23.19 -30.93
N PRO A 72 16.25 24.30 -30.77
CA PRO A 72 15.92 25.59 -31.40
C PRO A 72 15.85 25.58 -32.93
N ASP A 73 16.48 24.59 -33.56
CA ASP A 73 16.53 24.44 -35.03
C ASP A 73 15.39 23.56 -35.58
N ILE A 74 14.51 23.07 -34.71
CA ILE A 74 13.31 22.33 -35.08
C ILE A 74 12.13 23.28 -35.17
N VAL A 75 11.42 23.23 -36.29
CA VAL A 75 10.25 24.08 -36.57
C VAL A 75 9.01 23.23 -36.73
N TRP A 76 7.97 23.52 -35.95
CA TRP A 76 6.66 22.88 -35.98
C TRP A 76 5.63 23.72 -36.73
N THR A 77 4.80 23.08 -37.56
CA THR A 77 3.73 23.75 -38.31
C THR A 77 2.49 22.87 -38.43
N SER A 78 1.32 23.47 -38.58
CA SER A 78 0.06 22.79 -38.87
C SER A 78 -0.46 23.17 -40.26
N SER A 79 -1.00 22.19 -41.00
CA SER A 79 -1.63 22.44 -42.30
C SER A 79 -2.95 23.21 -42.21
N ASP A 80 -3.64 23.13 -41.06
CA ASP A 80 -4.91 23.84 -40.82
C ASP A 80 -5.03 24.21 -39.33
N THR A 81 -4.75 25.48 -39.03
CA THR A 81 -4.82 26.02 -37.66
C THR A 81 -6.24 26.23 -37.17
N ALA A 82 -7.27 26.12 -38.03
CA ALA A 82 -8.66 26.11 -37.60
C ALA A 82 -9.09 24.73 -37.08
N VAL A 83 -8.34 23.68 -37.42
CA VAL A 83 -8.51 22.32 -36.90
C VAL A 83 -7.59 22.07 -35.72
N VAL A 84 -6.29 22.33 -35.86
CA VAL A 84 -5.28 22.09 -34.81
C VAL A 84 -4.13 23.09 -34.89
N THR A 85 -3.72 23.66 -33.76
CA THR A 85 -2.48 24.47 -33.64
C THR A 85 -1.35 23.62 -33.07
N VAL A 86 -0.09 24.00 -33.27
CA VAL A 86 1.08 23.39 -32.63
C VAL A 86 2.06 24.47 -32.23
N ASP A 87 2.62 24.40 -31.03
CA ASP A 87 3.63 25.35 -30.53
C ASP A 87 5.06 24.96 -30.90
N GLU A 88 6.03 25.79 -30.52
CA GLU A 88 7.47 25.57 -30.79
C GLU A 88 8.04 24.37 -30.01
N GLN A 89 7.32 23.87 -29.02
CA GLN A 89 7.67 22.74 -28.18
C GLN A 89 6.98 21.45 -28.64
N GLY A 90 6.24 21.47 -29.75
CA GLY A 90 5.54 20.32 -30.31
C GLY A 90 4.22 19.99 -29.62
N LEU A 91 3.67 20.87 -28.78
CA LEU A 91 2.37 20.68 -28.15
C LEU A 91 1.26 21.14 -29.09
N ALA A 92 0.43 20.21 -29.53
CA ALA A 92 -0.69 20.48 -30.44
C ALA A 92 -2.01 20.65 -29.68
N THR A 93 -2.83 21.63 -30.05
CA THR A 93 -4.14 21.92 -29.41
C THR A 93 -5.26 21.82 -30.44
N GLY A 94 -6.31 21.05 -30.15
CA GLY A 94 -7.47 20.90 -31.02
C GLY A 94 -8.35 22.14 -31.00
N VAL A 95 -8.61 22.75 -32.15
CA VAL A 95 -9.39 23.99 -32.30
C VAL A 95 -10.80 23.73 -32.83
N GLY A 96 -10.95 22.82 -33.78
CA GLY A 96 -12.23 22.52 -34.40
C GLY A 96 -12.23 21.12 -35.04
N PRO A 97 -13.40 20.48 -35.18
CA PRO A 97 -13.47 19.13 -35.71
C PRO A 97 -13.00 19.10 -37.17
N GLY A 98 -12.18 18.10 -37.51
CA GLY A 98 -11.59 17.95 -38.83
C GLY A 98 -10.29 17.17 -38.83
N THR A 99 -9.60 17.16 -39.96
CA THR A 99 -8.29 16.52 -40.09
C THR A 99 -7.24 17.51 -40.58
N ALA A 100 -6.06 17.47 -39.98
CA ALA A 100 -4.92 18.30 -40.34
C ALA A 100 -3.62 17.48 -40.29
N THR A 101 -2.53 18.05 -40.80
CA THR A 101 -1.20 17.45 -40.74
C THR A 101 -0.28 18.37 -39.95
N ILE A 102 0.33 17.84 -38.90
CA ILE A 102 1.45 18.49 -38.20
C ILE A 102 2.73 18.12 -38.93
N THR A 103 3.56 19.13 -39.23
CA THR A 103 4.85 18.96 -39.89
C THR A 103 5.94 19.54 -39.02
N THR A 104 6.99 18.74 -38.77
CA THR A 104 8.23 19.20 -38.16
C THR A 104 9.36 19.20 -39.19
N THR A 105 10.20 20.23 -39.17
CA THR A 105 11.35 20.38 -40.08
C THR A 105 12.60 20.78 -39.32
N GLY A 106 13.75 20.23 -39.72
CA GLY A 106 15.07 20.59 -39.21
C GLY A 106 16.08 20.66 -40.34
N THR A 107 17.14 21.46 -40.19
CA THR A 107 18.23 21.55 -41.18
C THR A 107 19.57 21.20 -40.56
N VAL A 108 20.28 20.23 -41.12
CA VAL A 108 21.62 19.82 -40.69
C VAL A 108 22.56 19.88 -41.87
N ASN A 109 23.72 20.53 -41.71
CA ASN A 109 24.73 20.70 -42.78
C ASN A 109 24.18 21.28 -44.10
N GLY A 110 23.09 22.06 -44.03
CA GLY A 110 22.42 22.65 -45.19
C GLY A 110 21.39 21.75 -45.88
N GLU A 111 21.18 20.53 -45.40
CA GLU A 111 20.12 19.61 -45.86
C GLU A 111 18.91 19.71 -44.94
N SER A 112 17.72 19.90 -45.52
CA SER A 112 16.47 19.94 -44.76
C SER A 112 15.82 18.57 -44.71
N HIS A 113 15.42 18.17 -43.50
CA HIS A 113 14.65 16.97 -43.23
C HIS A 113 13.28 17.36 -42.69
N SER A 114 12.27 16.56 -43.00
CA SER A 114 10.90 16.80 -42.56
C SER A 114 10.20 15.51 -42.15
N ALA A 115 9.38 15.59 -41.12
CA ALA A 115 8.48 14.50 -40.72
C ALA A 115 7.05 15.05 -40.54
N THR A 116 6.05 14.20 -40.81
CA THR A 116 4.64 14.58 -40.75
C THR A 116 3.82 13.61 -39.92
N ALA A 117 2.89 14.14 -39.12
CA ALA A 117 1.88 13.38 -38.40
C ALA A 117 0.48 13.81 -38.82
N ARG A 118 -0.43 12.85 -38.98
CA ARG A 118 -1.84 13.12 -39.27
C ARG A 118 -2.60 13.31 -37.96
N VAL A 119 -3.43 14.35 -37.89
CA VAL A 119 -4.28 14.65 -36.74
C VAL A 119 -5.74 14.63 -37.15
N GLU A 120 -6.57 13.94 -36.38
CA GLU A 120 -8.03 14.03 -36.43
C GLU A 120 -8.55 14.64 -35.13
N VAL A 121 -9.13 15.85 -35.24
CA VAL A 121 -9.82 16.50 -34.13
C VAL A 121 -11.30 16.15 -34.22
N ILE A 122 -11.87 15.62 -33.12
CA ILE A 122 -13.25 15.15 -33.09
C ILE A 122 -14.14 16.03 -32.21
N ASP A 123 -15.43 16.08 -32.53
CA ASP A 123 -16.44 16.75 -31.71
C ASP A 123 -16.96 15.79 -30.62
N ALA A 124 -16.09 15.45 -29.68
CA ALA A 124 -16.43 14.65 -28.51
C ALA A 124 -16.68 15.54 -27.29
N TYR A 125 -17.64 15.16 -26.46
CA TYR A 125 -17.99 15.85 -25.22
C TYR A 125 -17.75 14.95 -24.01
N VAL A 126 -17.57 15.55 -22.84
CA VAL A 126 -17.41 14.83 -21.58
C VAL A 126 -18.76 14.24 -21.16
N THR A 127 -18.82 12.91 -21.00
CA THR A 127 -19.99 12.20 -20.48
C THR A 127 -19.95 12.05 -18.96
N GLU A 128 -18.74 11.98 -18.39
CA GLU A 128 -18.53 11.81 -16.95
C GLU A 128 -17.20 12.43 -16.53
N LEU A 129 -17.14 13.00 -15.32
CA LEU A 129 -15.89 13.41 -14.67
C LEU A 129 -15.82 12.72 -13.31
N GLN A 130 -14.67 12.12 -13.00
CA GLN A 130 -14.39 11.49 -11.72
C GLN A 130 -13.14 12.09 -11.09
N LEU A 131 -13.15 12.23 -9.75
CA LEU A 131 -11.96 12.57 -8.97
C LEU A 131 -11.45 11.35 -8.21
N THR A 132 -10.14 11.14 -8.25
CA THR A 132 -9.42 10.14 -7.45
C THR A 132 -8.42 10.84 -6.52
N PRO A 133 -8.32 10.45 -5.23
CA PRO A 133 -9.16 9.46 -4.58
C PRO A 133 -10.60 9.96 -4.45
N THR A 134 -11.54 9.02 -4.39
CA THR A 134 -12.98 9.28 -4.38
C THR A 134 -13.49 9.77 -3.01
N MET A 135 -12.64 9.63 -1.99
CA MET A 135 -12.65 10.38 -0.74
C MET A 135 -11.22 10.46 -0.20
N ALA A 136 -10.95 11.43 0.68
CA ALA A 136 -9.68 11.46 1.38
C ALA A 136 -9.82 11.98 2.82
N ARG A 137 -8.80 11.70 3.62
CA ARG A 137 -8.62 12.31 4.94
C ARG A 137 -7.23 12.92 4.97
N VAL A 138 -7.12 14.16 5.46
CA VAL A 138 -5.84 14.86 5.56
C VAL A 138 -5.78 15.61 6.89
N PRO A 139 -4.70 15.49 7.67
CA PRO A 139 -4.47 16.37 8.80
C PRO A 139 -4.36 17.85 8.39
N VAL A 140 -4.70 18.76 9.30
CA VAL A 140 -4.40 20.19 9.12
C VAL A 140 -2.93 20.36 8.70
N GLY A 141 -2.67 21.19 7.68
CA GLY A 141 -1.36 21.57 7.15
C GLY A 141 -0.64 20.53 6.28
N LEU A 142 -1.18 19.31 6.17
CA LEU A 142 -0.76 18.36 5.14
C LEU A 142 -1.60 18.53 3.87
N SER A 143 -1.16 17.88 2.79
CA SER A 143 -1.83 17.96 1.49
C SER A 143 -2.22 16.58 0.96
N GLN A 144 -3.30 16.55 0.21
CA GLN A 144 -3.81 15.41 -0.56
C GLN A 144 -3.89 15.83 -2.03
N THR A 145 -3.35 15.02 -2.93
CA THR A 145 -3.51 15.23 -4.38
C THR A 145 -4.78 14.56 -4.88
N PHE A 146 -5.52 15.26 -5.74
CA PHE A 146 -6.63 14.72 -6.50
C PHE A 146 -6.33 14.74 -8.01
N VAL A 147 -6.67 13.65 -8.68
CA VAL A 147 -6.59 13.47 -10.13
C VAL A 147 -7.99 13.51 -10.71
N ALA A 148 -8.20 14.24 -11.81
CA ALA A 148 -9.47 14.32 -12.51
C ALA A 148 -9.42 13.50 -13.81
N ILE A 149 -10.25 12.46 -13.90
CA ILE A 149 -10.38 11.62 -15.10
C ILE A 149 -11.71 11.93 -15.78
N ALA A 150 -11.68 12.31 -17.06
CA ALA A 150 -12.86 12.57 -17.86
C ALA A 150 -13.12 11.44 -18.86
N THR A 151 -14.36 10.97 -18.91
CA THR A 151 -14.87 10.04 -19.93
C THR A 151 -15.51 10.83 -21.05
N PHE A 152 -15.14 10.54 -22.29
CA PHE A 152 -15.63 11.22 -23.48
C PHE A 152 -16.66 10.38 -24.24
N SER A 153 -17.49 11.05 -25.03
CA SER A 153 -18.54 10.42 -25.85
C SER A 153 -18.01 9.46 -26.94
N ASP A 154 -16.71 9.44 -27.20
CA ASP A 154 -16.06 8.44 -28.07
C ASP A 154 -15.60 7.18 -27.31
N GLY A 155 -15.95 7.09 -26.02
CA GLY A 155 -15.66 5.96 -25.14
C GLY A 155 -14.28 6.01 -24.49
N GLN A 156 -13.46 7.02 -24.78
CA GLN A 156 -12.11 7.15 -24.22
C GLN A 156 -12.14 7.88 -22.88
N SER A 157 -11.25 7.49 -21.97
CA SER A 157 -11.01 8.19 -20.71
C SER A 157 -9.65 8.89 -20.75
N ARG A 158 -9.55 10.07 -20.13
CA ARG A 158 -8.30 10.86 -20.12
C ARG A 158 -8.09 11.53 -18.78
N ASP A 159 -6.84 11.57 -18.32
CA ASP A 159 -6.44 12.45 -17.23
C ASP A 159 -6.49 13.91 -17.72
N VAL A 160 -7.35 14.70 -17.08
CA VAL A 160 -7.58 16.12 -17.36
C VAL A 160 -7.20 17.00 -16.16
N THR A 161 -6.53 16.47 -15.14
CA THR A 161 -6.12 17.18 -13.91
C THR A 161 -5.46 18.51 -14.20
N ASN A 162 -4.57 18.51 -15.20
CA ASN A 162 -3.78 19.68 -15.60
C ASN A 162 -4.40 20.48 -16.76
N ALA A 163 -5.57 20.11 -17.27
CA ALA A 163 -6.20 20.79 -18.41
C ALA A 163 -6.45 22.27 -18.10
N ALA A 164 -6.13 23.16 -19.06
CA ALA A 164 -6.25 24.60 -18.88
C ALA A 164 -7.68 25.05 -18.53
N GLY A 165 -8.69 24.39 -19.12
CA GLY A 165 -10.12 24.67 -18.89
C GLY A 165 -10.71 24.08 -17.61
N LEU A 166 -9.96 23.27 -16.85
CA LEU A 166 -10.41 22.68 -15.60
C LEU A 166 -10.07 23.60 -14.42
N GLN A 167 -11.08 23.87 -13.58
CA GLN A 167 -10.99 24.70 -12.38
C GLN A 167 -11.31 23.86 -11.14
N TRP A 168 -10.43 23.96 -10.15
CA TRP A 168 -10.56 23.31 -8.85
C TRP A 168 -11.05 24.30 -7.80
N ARG A 169 -11.94 23.88 -6.90
CA ARG A 169 -12.33 24.65 -5.71
C ARG A 169 -12.62 23.76 -4.52
N SER A 170 -12.48 24.33 -3.32
CA SER A 170 -13.04 23.73 -2.11
C SER A 170 -14.42 24.33 -1.85
N SER A 171 -15.36 23.52 -1.39
CA SER A 171 -16.66 24.01 -0.90
C SER A 171 -16.53 24.79 0.43
N ASP A 172 -15.43 24.60 1.17
CA ASP A 172 -15.05 25.39 2.34
C ASP A 172 -13.53 25.64 2.36
N GLU A 173 -13.13 26.83 1.88
CA GLU A 173 -11.74 27.29 1.87
C GLU A 173 -11.17 27.57 3.28
N GLY A 174 -12.03 27.69 4.30
CA GLY A 174 -11.61 27.81 5.69
C GLY A 174 -11.07 26.50 6.25
N SER A 175 -11.59 25.36 5.77
CA SER A 175 -11.14 24.03 6.16
C SER A 175 -10.07 23.46 5.22
N ALA A 176 -10.18 23.63 3.90
CA ALA A 176 -9.16 23.19 2.95
C ALA A 176 -9.05 24.10 1.72
N LEU A 177 -7.83 24.32 1.24
CA LEU A 177 -7.55 25.03 -0.02
C LEU A 177 -7.15 24.03 -1.10
N VAL A 178 -7.56 24.22 -2.35
CA VAL A 178 -7.11 23.40 -3.48
C VAL A 178 -6.48 24.28 -4.56
N SER A 179 -5.32 23.86 -5.05
CA SER A 179 -4.53 24.67 -5.98
C SER A 179 -5.00 24.54 -7.44
N ASN A 180 -4.89 25.65 -8.17
CA ASN A 180 -5.03 25.74 -9.63
C ASN A 180 -3.69 26.10 -10.32
N ASP A 181 -2.59 26.18 -9.57
CA ASP A 181 -1.29 26.56 -10.11
C ASP A 181 -0.73 25.46 -11.01
N ALA A 182 0.00 25.86 -12.05
CA ALA A 182 0.64 24.91 -12.95
C ALA A 182 1.57 23.95 -12.18
N GLY A 183 1.39 22.65 -12.37
CA GLY A 183 2.14 21.60 -11.66
C GLY A 183 1.60 21.25 -10.26
N LYS A 184 0.62 21.99 -9.73
CA LYS A 184 -0.04 21.70 -8.44
C LYS A 184 -1.57 21.67 -8.53
N LYS A 185 -2.14 21.64 -9.76
CA LYS A 185 -3.59 21.53 -9.94
C LYS A 185 -4.14 20.29 -9.22
N GLY A 186 -5.22 20.46 -8.46
CA GLY A 186 -5.85 19.38 -7.70
C GLY A 186 -5.16 19.01 -6.38
N VAL A 187 -4.06 19.68 -6.00
CA VAL A 187 -3.45 19.50 -4.68
C VAL A 187 -4.23 20.29 -3.64
N ALA A 188 -4.87 19.59 -2.70
CA ALA A 188 -5.67 20.13 -1.62
C ALA A 188 -4.92 20.10 -0.28
N THR A 189 -4.79 21.24 0.40
CA THR A 189 -4.10 21.38 1.70
C THR A 189 -5.11 21.65 2.81
N GLY A 190 -5.04 20.89 3.91
CA GLY A 190 -5.85 21.13 5.10
C GLY A 190 -5.46 22.43 5.80
N VAL A 191 -6.44 23.25 6.17
CA VAL A 191 -6.25 24.54 6.86
C VAL A 191 -6.80 24.49 8.29
N ALA A 192 -7.99 23.93 8.45
CA ALA A 192 -8.65 23.75 9.75
C ALA A 192 -9.56 22.52 9.70
N VAL A 193 -9.82 21.92 10.86
CA VAL A 193 -10.71 20.77 10.99
C VAL A 193 -12.06 21.05 10.32
N GLY A 194 -12.53 20.10 9.51
CA GLY A 194 -13.80 20.21 8.81
C GLY A 194 -13.96 19.14 7.74
N GLU A 195 -15.08 19.15 7.02
CA GLU A 195 -15.40 18.16 6.00
C GLU A 195 -15.78 18.85 4.67
N PRO A 196 -14.87 19.63 4.06
CA PRO A 196 -15.11 20.21 2.74
C PRO A 196 -15.23 19.12 1.67
N ASN A 197 -16.04 19.39 0.65
CA ASN A 197 -15.87 18.76 -0.65
C ASN A 197 -14.81 19.48 -1.48
N ILE A 198 -13.96 18.71 -2.17
CA ILE A 198 -13.11 19.17 -3.27
C ILE A 198 -13.85 18.97 -4.58
N GLU A 199 -13.91 20.03 -5.37
CA GLU A 199 -14.70 20.07 -6.60
C GLU A 199 -13.83 20.46 -7.79
N ALA A 200 -13.99 19.75 -8.90
CA ALA A 200 -13.44 20.16 -10.19
C ALA A 200 -14.58 20.41 -11.17
N SER A 201 -14.46 21.48 -11.95
CA SER A 201 -15.46 21.84 -12.95
C SER A 201 -14.80 22.43 -14.19
N GLY A 202 -15.40 22.20 -15.35
CA GLY A 202 -14.92 22.71 -16.62
C GLY A 202 -16.05 22.84 -17.64
N THR A 203 -15.71 23.43 -18.78
CA THR A 203 -16.61 23.54 -19.93
C THR A 203 -15.88 23.07 -21.18
N LEU A 204 -16.50 22.17 -21.95
CA LEU A 204 -16.03 21.73 -23.25
C LEU A 204 -17.18 21.81 -24.25
N ASN A 205 -16.97 22.49 -25.38
CA ASN A 205 -18.01 22.74 -26.40
C ASN A 205 -19.31 23.29 -25.80
N ASP A 206 -19.21 24.30 -24.94
CA ASP A 206 -20.32 24.93 -24.19
C ASP A 206 -21.09 24.02 -23.22
N ALA A 207 -20.71 22.75 -23.07
CA ALA A 207 -21.25 21.84 -22.07
C ALA A 207 -20.41 21.89 -20.78
N SER A 208 -21.06 22.14 -19.65
CA SER A 208 -20.42 22.10 -18.33
C SER A 208 -20.38 20.67 -17.79
N PHE A 209 -19.27 20.31 -17.17
CA PHE A 209 -19.09 19.05 -16.44
C PHE A 209 -18.44 19.36 -15.09
N GLN A 210 -18.73 18.54 -14.07
CA GLN A 210 -18.20 18.71 -12.73
C GLN A 210 -18.16 17.39 -11.97
N ALA A 211 -17.29 17.35 -10.96
CA ALA A 211 -17.17 16.26 -10.00
C ALA A 211 -16.88 16.83 -8.61
N SER A 212 -17.28 16.12 -7.56
CA SER A 212 -17.15 16.54 -6.17
C SER A 212 -16.87 15.32 -5.29
N VAL A 213 -15.88 15.41 -4.42
CA VAL A 213 -15.50 14.34 -3.48
C VAL A 213 -15.28 14.89 -2.07
N PRO A 214 -15.65 14.14 -1.01
CA PRO A 214 -15.44 14.58 0.36
C PRO A 214 -13.96 14.49 0.77
N LEU A 215 -13.49 15.51 1.49
CA LEU A 215 -12.19 15.56 2.15
C LEU A 215 -12.41 15.83 3.65
N ALA A 216 -12.06 14.88 4.52
CA ALA A 216 -12.09 15.12 5.95
C ALA A 216 -10.75 15.72 6.41
N VAL A 217 -10.78 16.96 6.87
CA VAL A 217 -9.63 17.63 7.48
C VAL A 217 -9.65 17.36 8.98
N THR A 218 -8.64 16.67 9.49
CA THR A 218 -8.60 16.21 10.90
C THR A 218 -7.64 17.05 11.74
N ASP A 219 -7.79 17.01 13.06
CA ASP A 219 -6.85 17.58 14.05
C ASP A 219 -5.72 16.62 14.42
N ALA A 220 -5.58 15.50 13.70
CA ALA A 220 -4.48 14.58 13.91
C ALA A 220 -3.15 15.32 13.76
N VAL A 221 -2.22 15.07 14.68
CA VAL A 221 -0.87 15.65 14.62
C VAL A 221 0.12 14.59 14.21
N ILE A 222 1.19 15.01 13.54
CA ILE A 222 2.30 14.12 13.21
C ILE A 222 3.03 13.77 14.51
N THR A 223 3.13 12.48 14.81
CA THR A 223 3.78 11.94 16.01
C THR A 223 5.18 11.40 15.72
N GLY A 224 5.49 11.12 14.45
CA GLY A 224 6.79 10.65 14.02
C GLY A 224 6.95 10.75 12.50
N LEU A 225 8.20 10.69 12.07
CA LEU A 225 8.58 10.56 10.67
C LEU A 225 9.40 9.28 10.54
N ASP A 226 9.10 8.50 9.51
CA ASP A 226 9.88 7.33 9.13
C ASP A 226 10.32 7.49 7.67
N ILE A 227 11.45 6.88 7.32
CA ILE A 227 11.87 6.76 5.92
C ILE A 227 12.19 5.31 5.62
N HIS A 228 11.96 4.93 4.37
CA HIS A 228 12.32 3.62 3.86
C HIS A 228 13.29 3.80 2.69
N THR A 229 14.53 3.39 2.92
CA THR A 229 15.56 3.29 1.90
C THR A 229 15.25 2.12 0.94
N PRO A 230 15.63 2.26 -0.35
CA PRO A 230 15.46 1.20 -1.35
C PRO A 230 16.32 -0.05 -1.02
N GLU A 231 16.26 -1.10 -1.84
CA GLU A 231 17.03 -2.34 -1.63
C GLU A 231 18.49 -2.07 -1.20
N ASP A 232 18.84 -2.52 0.02
CA ASP A 232 20.17 -2.35 0.62
C ASP A 232 21.02 -3.63 0.42
N PRO A 233 22.15 -3.57 -0.31
CA PRO A 233 22.85 -2.36 -0.75
C PRO A 233 22.41 -1.80 -2.12
N LEU A 234 22.43 -0.47 -2.26
CA LEU A 234 22.28 0.22 -3.54
C LEU A 234 23.54 0.02 -4.41
N PRO A 235 23.43 -0.48 -5.64
CA PRO A 235 24.59 -0.63 -6.52
C PRO A 235 25.18 0.72 -6.94
N MET A 236 26.51 0.79 -7.00
CA MET A 236 27.22 1.99 -7.46
C MET A 236 26.75 2.40 -8.87
N GLY A 237 26.46 3.69 -9.04
CA GLY A 237 25.96 4.28 -10.27
C GLY A 237 24.44 4.25 -10.43
N LEU A 238 23.73 3.39 -9.70
CA LEU A 238 22.27 3.29 -9.79
C LEU A 238 21.59 4.25 -8.80
N SER A 239 20.32 4.52 -9.07
CA SER A 239 19.48 5.40 -8.26
C SER A 239 18.17 4.73 -7.92
N ALA A 240 17.63 5.06 -6.76
CA ALA A 240 16.31 4.64 -6.33
C ALA A 240 15.66 5.69 -5.42
N GLN A 241 14.34 5.68 -5.34
CA GLN A 241 13.57 6.66 -4.59
C GLN A 241 13.57 6.29 -3.10
N VAL A 242 13.84 7.25 -2.22
CA VAL A 242 13.58 7.13 -0.78
C VAL A 242 12.18 7.68 -0.51
N HIS A 243 11.39 6.95 0.25
CA HIS A 243 10.03 7.35 0.62
C HIS A 243 9.96 7.76 2.08
N ALA A 244 9.23 8.84 2.38
CA ALA A 244 9.03 9.35 3.74
C ALA A 244 7.56 9.23 4.16
N PHE A 245 7.33 8.75 5.38
CA PHE A 245 6.00 8.48 5.93
C PHE A 245 5.80 9.17 7.27
N ALA A 246 4.75 9.96 7.41
CA ALA A 246 4.39 10.64 8.64
C ALA A 246 3.38 9.81 9.45
N ALA A 247 3.73 9.43 10.67
CA ALA A 247 2.84 8.76 11.62
C ALA A 247 1.91 9.77 12.30
N LEU A 248 0.65 9.38 12.56
CA LEU A 248 -0.39 10.28 13.05
C LEU A 248 -0.88 9.93 14.46
N SER A 249 -1.32 10.94 15.22
CA SER A 249 -1.75 10.79 16.61
C SER A 249 -3.08 10.08 16.81
N ASP A 250 -3.92 10.06 15.77
CA ASP A 250 -5.20 9.34 15.76
C ASP A 250 -5.05 7.85 15.42
N GLY A 251 -3.82 7.40 15.16
CA GLY A 251 -3.50 6.01 14.84
C GLY A 251 -3.93 5.58 13.45
N SER A 252 -4.30 6.52 12.56
CA SER A 252 -4.53 6.18 11.15
C SER A 252 -3.23 5.76 10.46
N ASP A 253 -3.36 5.17 9.27
CA ASP A 253 -2.21 4.80 8.45
C ASP A 253 -1.26 5.99 8.24
N PRO A 254 0.06 5.75 8.22
CA PRO A 254 1.04 6.78 7.91
C PRO A 254 0.76 7.40 6.54
N ILE A 255 0.90 8.72 6.44
CA ILE A 255 0.73 9.44 5.19
C ILE A 255 2.09 9.58 4.51
N GLU A 256 2.19 9.23 3.23
CA GLU A 256 3.39 9.49 2.46
C GLU A 256 3.59 11.01 2.26
N VAL A 257 4.75 11.50 2.64
CA VAL A 257 5.12 12.92 2.62
C VAL A 257 6.41 13.17 1.83
N THR A 258 6.89 12.19 1.06
CA THR A 258 8.15 12.23 0.28
C THR A 258 8.38 13.53 -0.48
N GLY A 259 7.34 14.05 -1.13
CA GLY A 259 7.39 15.28 -1.94
C GLY A 259 6.92 16.55 -1.23
N HIS A 260 6.81 16.56 0.09
CA HIS A 260 6.31 17.72 0.83
C HIS A 260 7.37 18.84 0.88
N ASP A 261 7.01 20.05 0.44
CA ASP A 261 7.93 21.21 0.29
C ASP A 261 8.67 21.61 1.59
N ALA A 262 8.16 21.22 2.75
CA ALA A 262 8.78 21.50 4.06
C ALA A 262 9.89 20.50 4.46
N LEU A 263 10.08 19.41 3.71
CA LEU A 263 11.12 18.42 3.97
C LEU A 263 12.40 18.77 3.23
N THR A 264 13.53 18.44 3.84
CA THR A 264 14.87 18.60 3.29
C THR A 264 15.64 17.30 3.47
N TRP A 265 16.00 16.71 2.33
CA TRP A 265 16.80 15.50 2.26
C TRP A 265 18.29 15.80 2.42
N SER A 266 19.01 14.86 3.02
CA SER A 266 20.44 14.98 3.29
C SER A 266 21.14 13.62 3.25
N SER A 267 22.42 13.66 2.91
CA SER A 267 23.32 12.51 3.00
C SER A 267 24.49 12.89 3.90
N SER A 268 24.83 12.02 4.85
CA SER A 268 26.00 12.21 5.73
C SER A 268 27.34 12.15 5.00
N ASP A 269 27.38 11.55 3.81
CA ASP A 269 28.52 11.55 2.89
C ASP A 269 28.03 11.56 1.42
N PRO A 270 27.85 12.75 0.83
CA PRO A 270 27.43 12.89 -0.57
C PRO A 270 28.41 12.31 -1.59
N ALA A 271 29.65 11.97 -1.21
CA ALA A 271 30.58 11.28 -2.11
C ALA A 271 30.36 9.76 -2.14
N VAL A 272 29.73 9.19 -1.10
CA VAL A 272 29.27 7.79 -1.06
C VAL A 272 27.93 7.66 -1.74
N ALA A 273 26.93 8.46 -1.34
CA ALA A 273 25.65 8.55 -2.03
C ALA A 273 25.09 9.98 -1.99
N SER A 274 24.71 10.52 -3.14
CA SER A 274 24.01 11.80 -3.24
C SER A 274 22.50 11.60 -3.16
N ILE A 275 21.77 12.58 -2.64
CA ILE A 275 20.30 12.56 -2.63
C ILE A 275 19.74 13.89 -3.17
N SER A 276 18.72 13.81 -4.03
CA SER A 276 18.06 14.99 -4.61
C SER A 276 17.08 15.65 -3.61
N GLU A 277 16.60 16.83 -3.95
CA GLU A 277 15.53 17.52 -3.20
C GLU A 277 14.21 16.75 -3.19
N THR A 278 14.03 15.81 -4.12
CA THR A 278 12.84 14.95 -4.22
C THR A 278 13.05 13.58 -3.58
N GLY A 279 14.17 13.34 -2.89
CA GLY A 279 14.46 12.06 -2.23
C GLY A 279 15.03 10.96 -3.13
N LEU A 280 15.44 11.27 -4.36
CA LEU A 280 16.08 10.30 -5.25
C LEU A 280 17.55 10.12 -4.82
N VAL A 281 17.91 8.95 -4.30
CA VAL A 281 19.27 8.63 -3.86
C VAL A 281 20.05 7.94 -4.99
N THR A 282 21.29 8.35 -5.21
CA THR A 282 22.22 7.79 -6.21
C THR A 282 23.49 7.30 -5.51
N GLY A 283 23.85 6.03 -5.71
CA GLY A 283 25.11 5.48 -5.19
C GLY A 283 26.29 5.94 -6.04
N LEU A 284 27.35 6.46 -5.43
CA LEU A 284 28.50 7.03 -6.14
C LEU A 284 29.81 6.30 -5.85
N THR A 285 30.10 6.01 -4.59
CA THR A 285 31.29 5.23 -4.21
C THR A 285 30.94 4.17 -3.17
N PRO A 286 31.59 2.99 -3.19
CA PRO A 286 31.26 1.91 -2.26
C PRO A 286 31.54 2.33 -0.81
N GLY A 287 30.57 2.11 0.07
CA GLY A 287 30.64 2.58 1.45
C GLY A 287 29.33 2.46 2.20
N SER A 288 29.29 3.01 3.41
CA SER A 288 28.07 3.13 4.21
C SER A 288 27.84 4.59 4.53
N VAL A 289 26.59 5.03 4.37
CA VAL A 289 26.17 6.39 4.59
C VAL A 289 24.83 6.40 5.31
N THR A 290 24.57 7.41 6.11
CA THR A 290 23.24 7.69 6.65
C THR A 290 22.53 8.69 5.74
N ILE A 291 21.36 8.31 5.24
CA ILE A 291 20.41 9.20 4.58
C ILE A 291 19.49 9.77 5.66
N GLY A 292 19.25 11.08 5.60
CA GLY A 292 18.38 11.76 6.55
C GLY A 292 17.38 12.65 5.84
N VAL A 293 16.22 12.83 6.46
CA VAL A 293 15.24 13.84 6.09
C VAL A 293 14.91 14.63 7.35
N SER A 294 14.80 15.94 7.19
CA SER A 294 14.41 16.85 8.27
C SER A 294 13.45 17.91 7.76
N GLY A 295 12.60 18.45 8.61
CA GLY A 295 11.66 19.48 8.21
C GLY A 295 10.80 19.97 9.35
N MET A 296 9.94 20.94 9.05
CA MET A 296 8.94 21.42 9.99
C MET A 296 7.58 21.44 9.33
N VAL A 297 6.66 20.63 9.84
CA VAL A 297 5.27 20.58 9.38
C VAL A 297 4.39 20.99 10.55
N ASN A 298 3.61 22.06 10.39
CA ASN A 298 2.74 22.62 11.44
C ASN A 298 3.44 22.93 12.77
N GLY A 299 4.69 23.39 12.71
CA GLY A 299 5.47 23.69 13.91
C GLY A 299 6.02 22.46 14.64
N VAL A 300 5.77 21.25 14.14
CA VAL A 300 6.40 20.01 14.61
C VAL A 300 7.70 19.81 13.83
N SER A 301 8.82 19.73 14.55
CA SER A 301 10.11 19.35 13.96
C SER A 301 10.09 17.85 13.66
N LEU A 302 10.34 17.49 12.42
CA LEU A 302 10.39 16.12 11.95
C LEU A 302 11.82 15.80 11.53
N GLU A 303 12.35 14.67 11.99
CA GLU A 303 13.64 14.14 11.55
C GLU A 303 13.55 12.62 11.51
N ALA A 304 14.09 12.03 10.44
CA ALA A 304 14.26 10.59 10.31
C ALA A 304 15.58 10.31 9.60
N THR A 305 16.22 9.20 9.96
CA THR A 305 17.49 8.79 9.36
C THR A 305 17.53 7.29 9.20
N GLU A 306 18.14 6.82 8.12
CA GLU A 306 18.34 5.40 7.86
C GLU A 306 19.71 5.16 7.23
N SER A 307 20.32 4.01 7.53
CA SER A 307 21.60 3.63 6.95
C SER A 307 21.42 3.01 5.57
N LEU A 308 22.21 3.46 4.61
CA LEU A 308 22.31 2.91 3.26
C LEU A 308 23.73 2.41 3.01
N ARG A 309 23.88 1.22 2.44
CA ARG A 309 25.18 0.77 1.92
C ARG A 309 25.19 0.88 0.41
N VAL A 310 26.27 1.44 -0.12
CA VAL A 310 26.57 1.43 -1.55
C VAL A 310 27.53 0.29 -1.82
N SER A 311 27.13 -0.66 -2.66
CA SER A 311 27.99 -1.79 -3.03
C SER A 311 28.96 -1.41 -4.15
N SER A 312 30.05 -2.15 -4.28
CA SER A 312 30.96 -2.05 -5.44
C SER A 312 30.49 -2.90 -6.62
N ALA A 313 29.25 -3.40 -6.60
CA ALA A 313 28.73 -4.25 -7.65
C ALA A 313 28.47 -3.41 -8.90
N ALA A 314 29.17 -3.72 -9.99
CA ALA A 314 29.01 -3.01 -11.26
C ALA A 314 27.96 -3.71 -12.13
N VAL A 315 27.28 -2.94 -12.97
CA VAL A 315 26.38 -3.47 -14.00
C VAL A 315 27.20 -4.23 -15.04
N ILE A 316 26.88 -5.51 -15.24
CA ILE A 316 27.49 -6.35 -16.28
C ILE A 316 26.62 -6.45 -17.54
N GLY A 317 25.35 -6.10 -17.43
CA GLY A 317 24.38 -6.09 -18.52
C GLY A 317 22.99 -5.75 -17.99
N ILE A 318 22.06 -5.53 -18.92
CA ILE A 318 20.64 -5.41 -18.61
C ILE A 318 19.86 -6.48 -19.39
N GLU A 319 18.69 -6.81 -18.89
CA GLU A 319 17.68 -7.60 -19.60
C GLU A 319 16.38 -6.80 -19.70
N VAL A 320 15.83 -6.73 -20.90
CA VAL A 320 14.52 -6.14 -21.17
C VAL A 320 13.50 -7.25 -21.30
N GLN A 321 12.47 -7.20 -20.45
CA GLN A 321 11.38 -8.16 -20.47
C GLN A 321 10.06 -7.46 -20.79
N LEU A 322 9.30 -8.04 -21.73
CA LEU A 322 7.91 -7.67 -21.98
C LEU A 322 7.02 -8.31 -20.92
N MET A 323 6.24 -7.49 -20.21
CA MET A 323 5.27 -7.94 -19.21
C MET A 323 3.97 -8.31 -19.89
N GLY A 324 3.89 -9.56 -20.36
CA GLY A 324 2.73 -10.10 -21.06
C GLY A 324 3.09 -10.74 -22.39
N GLY A 325 2.14 -10.74 -23.33
CA GLY A 325 2.31 -11.31 -24.66
C GLY A 325 2.13 -10.27 -25.76
N ASP A 326 1.72 -10.74 -26.93
CA ASP A 326 1.28 -9.88 -28.03
C ASP A 326 0.16 -8.95 -27.55
N ILE A 327 0.19 -7.68 -27.98
CA ILE A 327 -0.82 -6.67 -27.63
C ILE A 327 -1.71 -6.35 -28.82
N ALA A 328 -2.98 -6.03 -28.59
CA ALA A 328 -3.83 -5.49 -29.64
C ALA A 328 -3.54 -4.00 -29.92
N VAL A 329 -3.86 -3.55 -31.14
CA VAL A 329 -3.87 -2.11 -31.46
C VAL A 329 -4.77 -1.35 -30.48
N GLY A 330 -4.23 -0.28 -29.90
CA GLY A 330 -4.91 0.59 -28.93
C GLY A 330 -4.70 0.20 -27.47
N LEU A 331 -4.12 -0.97 -27.17
CA LEU A 331 -3.85 -1.41 -25.81
C LEU A 331 -2.39 -1.17 -25.41
N GLN A 332 -2.15 -1.24 -24.11
CA GLN A 332 -0.86 -1.01 -23.47
C GLN A 332 -0.30 -2.29 -22.81
N THR A 333 1.02 -2.29 -22.65
CA THR A 333 1.78 -3.29 -21.87
C THR A 333 3.02 -2.61 -21.31
N GLN A 334 3.61 -3.18 -20.27
CA GLN A 334 4.83 -2.66 -19.67
C GLN A 334 6.04 -3.45 -20.18
N VAL A 335 7.14 -2.77 -20.47
CA VAL A 335 8.47 -3.41 -20.48
C VAL A 335 9.21 -3.04 -19.19
N ALA A 336 9.91 -4.02 -18.63
CA ALA A 336 10.77 -3.83 -17.47
C ALA A 336 12.24 -4.04 -17.88
N ALA A 337 13.15 -3.28 -17.28
CA ALA A 337 14.59 -3.45 -17.46
C ALA A 337 15.23 -3.87 -16.13
N THR A 338 15.88 -5.03 -16.12
CA THR A 338 16.62 -5.54 -14.95
C THR A 338 18.11 -5.47 -15.21
N ALA A 339 18.87 -4.78 -14.36
CA ALA A 339 20.33 -4.81 -14.39
C ALA A 339 20.87 -6.03 -13.65
N TYR A 340 21.81 -6.74 -14.27
CA TYR A 340 22.57 -7.81 -13.62
C TYR A 340 23.93 -7.29 -13.16
N LEU A 341 24.37 -7.72 -11.99
CA LEU A 341 25.50 -7.15 -11.27
C LEU A 341 26.65 -8.15 -11.11
N THR A 342 27.88 -7.64 -10.96
CA THR A 342 29.11 -8.47 -10.83
C THR A 342 29.11 -9.43 -9.64
N ASP A 343 28.30 -9.17 -8.61
CA ASP A 343 28.17 -10.01 -7.42
C ASP A 343 27.08 -11.09 -7.56
N GLY A 344 26.43 -11.18 -8.72
CA GLY A 344 25.38 -12.14 -9.03
C GLY A 344 23.97 -11.70 -8.62
N THR A 345 23.81 -10.49 -8.07
CA THR A 345 22.50 -9.91 -7.77
C THR A 345 21.92 -9.19 -9.01
N SER A 346 20.65 -8.78 -8.91
CA SER A 346 19.93 -8.03 -9.93
C SER A 346 19.24 -6.82 -9.32
N PHE A 347 18.99 -5.80 -10.12
CA PHE A 347 18.34 -4.56 -9.68
C PHE A 347 17.38 -4.05 -10.75
N ASP A 348 16.16 -3.65 -10.39
CA ASP A 348 15.21 -3.04 -11.33
C ASP A 348 15.68 -1.63 -11.71
N VAL A 349 15.86 -1.40 -13.01
CA VAL A 349 16.29 -0.12 -13.57
C VAL A 349 15.24 0.51 -14.49
N THR A 350 14.02 -0.02 -14.54
CA THR A 350 12.94 0.43 -15.44
C THR A 350 12.71 1.94 -15.39
N ASP A 351 12.63 2.51 -14.19
CA ASP A 351 12.44 3.95 -13.96
C ASP A 351 13.74 4.73 -13.78
N ASN A 352 14.89 4.04 -13.71
CA ASN A 352 16.17 4.66 -13.40
C ASN A 352 16.50 5.79 -14.41
N PRO A 353 17.00 6.96 -13.95
CA PRO A 353 17.34 8.08 -14.84
C PRO A 353 18.33 7.75 -15.96
N LEU A 354 19.17 6.72 -15.76
CA LEU A 354 20.13 6.26 -16.74
C LEU A 354 19.49 5.51 -17.92
N ILE A 355 18.28 4.97 -17.76
CA ILE A 355 17.60 4.22 -18.82
C ILE A 355 16.83 5.17 -19.73
N GLN A 356 17.08 5.02 -21.02
CA GLN A 356 16.35 5.64 -22.12
C GLN A 356 15.69 4.55 -22.97
N TRP A 357 14.36 4.55 -23.00
CA TRP A 357 13.56 3.63 -23.78
C TRP A 357 13.41 4.12 -25.22
N GLN A 358 13.45 3.19 -26.17
CA GLN A 358 13.29 3.47 -27.59
C GLN A 358 12.53 2.36 -28.31
N SER A 359 11.70 2.71 -29.29
CA SER A 359 11.15 1.77 -30.26
C SER A 359 11.85 1.95 -31.61
N ASN A 360 12.23 0.85 -32.26
CA ASN A 360 12.75 0.90 -33.64
C ASN A 360 11.66 1.18 -34.68
N GLN A 361 10.38 1.03 -34.31
CA GLN A 361 9.20 1.25 -35.14
C GLN A 361 8.12 1.95 -34.29
N PRO A 362 8.31 3.23 -33.93
CA PRO A 362 7.39 3.94 -33.04
C PRO A 362 5.99 4.11 -33.61
N GLY A 363 5.79 3.92 -34.92
CA GLY A 363 4.45 3.89 -35.54
C GLY A 363 3.72 2.54 -35.44
N ILE A 364 4.42 1.46 -35.05
CA ILE A 364 3.84 0.15 -34.74
C ILE A 364 3.59 0.07 -33.23
N ALA A 365 4.61 0.36 -32.42
CA ALA A 365 4.49 0.44 -30.97
C ALA A 365 5.37 1.57 -30.43
N SER A 366 4.79 2.49 -29.66
CA SER A 366 5.53 3.56 -28.97
C SER A 366 5.86 3.15 -27.53
N VAL A 367 6.93 3.69 -26.96
CA VAL A 367 7.31 3.47 -25.55
C VAL A 367 7.54 4.81 -24.86
N SER A 368 7.08 4.96 -23.62
CA SER A 368 7.20 6.20 -22.86
C SER A 368 8.53 6.30 -22.09
N ASN A 369 9.03 7.53 -21.98
CA ASN A 369 10.15 7.93 -21.12
C ASN A 369 9.70 8.94 -20.03
N GLN A 370 8.40 9.21 -19.92
CA GLN A 370 7.88 10.15 -18.93
C GLN A 370 7.93 9.52 -17.54
N ALA A 371 8.25 10.32 -16.51
CA ALA A 371 8.22 9.85 -15.12
C ALA A 371 6.84 9.26 -14.79
N GLY A 372 6.81 8.11 -14.12
CA GLY A 372 5.57 7.38 -13.79
C GLY A 372 4.99 6.54 -14.93
N SER A 373 5.58 6.56 -16.14
CA SER A 373 5.20 5.68 -17.25
C SER A 373 6.41 5.21 -18.07
N LYS A 374 7.63 5.27 -17.54
CA LYS A 374 8.81 4.79 -18.29
C LYS A 374 8.63 3.31 -18.60
N GLY A 375 8.91 2.92 -19.84
CA GLY A 375 8.73 1.55 -20.30
C GLY A 375 7.27 1.16 -20.60
N LEU A 376 6.29 2.07 -20.45
CA LEU A 376 4.93 1.79 -20.90
C LEU A 376 4.87 1.81 -22.43
N VAL A 377 4.47 0.69 -23.02
CA VAL A 377 4.38 0.46 -24.47
C VAL A 377 2.92 0.55 -24.92
N THR A 378 2.64 1.31 -25.97
CA THR A 378 1.31 1.40 -26.60
C THR A 378 1.34 0.83 -28.01
N GLY A 379 0.42 -0.10 -28.33
CA GLY A 379 0.26 -0.64 -29.68
C GLY A 379 -0.50 0.32 -30.59
N LEU A 380 0.09 0.74 -31.71
CA LEU A 380 -0.47 1.75 -32.62
C LEU A 380 -0.89 1.18 -33.97
N ALA A 381 -0.12 0.22 -34.51
CA ALA A 381 -0.43 -0.41 -35.79
C ALA A 381 0.05 -1.86 -35.80
N VAL A 382 -0.64 -2.70 -36.59
CA VAL A 382 -0.31 -4.12 -36.72
C VAL A 382 1.11 -4.31 -37.23
N GLY A 383 1.88 -5.17 -36.56
CA GLY A 383 3.25 -5.49 -36.94
C GLY A 383 4.10 -5.90 -35.74
N THR A 384 5.42 -5.92 -35.93
CA THR A 384 6.37 -6.19 -34.85
C THR A 384 7.31 -5.00 -34.73
N ALA A 385 7.46 -4.51 -33.51
CA ALA A 385 8.47 -3.53 -33.12
C ALA A 385 9.47 -4.18 -32.15
N THR A 386 10.62 -3.55 -31.97
CA THR A 386 11.60 -3.92 -30.95
C THR A 386 11.74 -2.73 -30.02
N ILE A 387 11.47 -2.95 -28.73
CA ILE A 387 11.62 -1.97 -27.66
C ILE A 387 12.98 -2.19 -27.01
N MET A 388 13.80 -1.14 -27.00
CA MET A 388 15.19 -1.15 -26.56
C MET A 388 15.34 -0.24 -25.35
N ALA A 389 15.99 -0.75 -24.30
CA ALA A 389 16.48 0.06 -23.19
C ALA A 389 17.95 0.35 -23.43
N ASN A 390 18.35 1.62 -23.36
CA ASN A 390 19.76 2.03 -23.46
C ASN A 390 20.15 2.77 -22.19
N GLY A 391 21.31 2.42 -21.63
CA GLY A 391 21.92 3.17 -20.55
C GLY A 391 23.42 3.29 -20.72
N THR A 392 24.02 4.23 -20.01
CA THR A 392 25.47 4.38 -19.94
C THR A 392 25.86 4.62 -18.49
N LEU A 393 26.81 3.83 -17.99
CA LEU A 393 27.39 3.99 -16.67
C LEU A 393 28.91 3.92 -16.79
N ASP A 394 29.60 4.90 -16.21
CA ASP A 394 31.07 5.04 -16.29
C ASP A 394 31.64 4.96 -17.73
N GLY A 395 30.89 5.47 -18.71
CA GLY A 395 31.26 5.44 -20.13
C GLY A 395 31.07 4.09 -20.83
N ALA A 396 30.63 3.06 -20.11
CA ALA A 396 30.22 1.79 -20.69
C ALA A 396 28.73 1.84 -21.03
N ALA A 397 28.40 1.69 -22.31
CA ALA A 397 27.02 1.53 -22.75
C ALA A 397 26.52 0.11 -22.48
N PHE A 398 25.29 0.00 -22.01
CA PHE A 398 24.57 -1.26 -21.90
C PHE A 398 23.20 -1.10 -22.56
N THR A 399 22.81 -2.12 -23.32
CA THR A 399 21.57 -2.14 -24.08
C THR A 399 21.03 -3.55 -24.09
N ASP A 400 19.72 -3.66 -24.04
CA ASP A 400 19.01 -4.89 -24.38
C ASP A 400 17.64 -4.53 -24.96
N SER A 401 16.97 -5.50 -25.56
CA SER A 401 15.71 -5.26 -26.24
C SER A 401 14.76 -6.45 -26.22
N ALA A 402 13.47 -6.16 -26.19
CA ALA A 402 12.40 -7.14 -26.34
C ALA A 402 11.57 -6.85 -27.60
N PRO A 403 11.19 -7.88 -28.37
CA PRO A 403 10.21 -7.71 -29.43
C PRO A 403 8.81 -7.52 -28.82
N VAL A 404 8.02 -6.66 -29.46
CA VAL A 404 6.59 -6.47 -29.18
C VAL A 404 5.83 -6.69 -30.48
N THR A 405 4.91 -7.65 -30.49
CA THR A 405 4.00 -7.87 -31.61
C THR A 405 2.69 -7.17 -31.31
N VAL A 406 2.25 -6.34 -32.25
CA VAL A 406 0.96 -5.68 -32.23
C VAL A 406 0.03 -6.40 -33.21
N SER A 407 -1.05 -6.99 -32.70
CA SER A 407 -2.01 -7.75 -33.49
C SER A 407 -3.21 -6.87 -33.90
N SER A 408 -3.96 -7.33 -34.90
CA SER A 408 -5.24 -6.71 -35.29
C SER A 408 -6.42 -7.21 -34.44
N ALA A 409 -6.16 -7.92 -33.35
CA ALA A 409 -7.22 -8.48 -32.53
C ALA A 409 -8.01 -7.36 -31.85
N VAL A 410 -9.29 -7.61 -31.61
CA VAL A 410 -10.18 -6.65 -30.94
C VAL A 410 -10.75 -7.29 -29.68
N VAL A 411 -11.07 -6.46 -28.68
CA VAL A 411 -11.74 -6.93 -27.45
C VAL A 411 -13.12 -7.49 -27.81
N THR A 412 -13.38 -8.72 -27.37
CA THR A 412 -14.65 -9.43 -27.61
C THR A 412 -15.47 -9.62 -26.33
N SER A 413 -14.81 -9.77 -25.19
CA SER A 413 -15.42 -9.76 -23.86
C SER A 413 -14.45 -9.19 -22.84
N LEU A 414 -14.99 -8.77 -21.70
CA LEU A 414 -14.26 -8.25 -20.55
C LEU A 414 -14.85 -8.87 -19.28
N ASP A 415 -13.99 -9.35 -18.38
CA ASP A 415 -14.41 -9.90 -17.10
C ASP A 415 -13.70 -9.18 -15.95
N VAL A 416 -14.43 -8.98 -14.85
CA VAL A 416 -13.92 -8.35 -13.63
C VAL A 416 -13.77 -9.41 -12.53
N THR A 417 -12.60 -9.44 -11.88
CA THR A 417 -12.27 -10.37 -10.78
C THR A 417 -11.80 -9.60 -9.54
N PRO A 418 -12.24 -9.95 -8.32
CA PRO A 418 -13.20 -11.00 -8.00
C PRO A 418 -14.63 -10.69 -8.49
N PRO A 419 -15.46 -11.68 -8.87
CA PRO A 419 -16.85 -11.43 -9.26
C PRO A 419 -17.75 -11.06 -8.07
N ASP A 420 -17.38 -11.47 -6.86
CA ASP A 420 -18.03 -11.11 -5.60
C ASP A 420 -16.97 -10.75 -4.55
N ALA A 421 -17.14 -9.62 -3.87
CA ALA A 421 -16.29 -9.21 -2.75
C ALA A 421 -17.13 -8.60 -1.63
N SER A 422 -16.57 -8.64 -0.42
CA SER A 422 -17.16 -8.01 0.76
C SER A 422 -16.09 -7.29 1.55
N VAL A 423 -16.35 -6.04 1.91
CA VAL A 423 -15.44 -5.17 2.67
C VAL A 423 -16.22 -4.47 3.80
N MET A 424 -15.53 -4.05 4.86
CA MET A 424 -16.13 -3.15 5.85
C MET A 424 -16.16 -1.71 5.31
N VAL A 425 -17.01 -0.85 5.86
CA VAL A 425 -16.86 0.61 5.64
C VAL A 425 -15.45 1.04 6.05
N GLY A 426 -14.74 1.70 5.14
CA GLY A 426 -13.34 2.14 5.27
C GLY A 426 -12.34 1.25 4.54
N ASP A 427 -12.67 -0.03 4.31
CA ASP A 427 -11.77 -1.00 3.68
C ASP A 427 -11.80 -0.90 2.15
N LYS A 428 -10.71 -1.36 1.53
CA LYS A 428 -10.50 -1.36 0.08
C LYS A 428 -10.49 -2.77 -0.49
N VAL A 429 -10.81 -2.89 -1.78
CA VAL A 429 -10.64 -4.11 -2.59
C VAL A 429 -10.12 -3.73 -3.98
N GLN A 430 -9.12 -4.46 -4.48
CA GLN A 430 -8.62 -4.30 -5.84
C GLN A 430 -9.34 -5.25 -6.79
N TYR A 431 -9.88 -4.71 -7.88
CA TYR A 431 -10.41 -5.48 -8.99
C TYR A 431 -9.42 -5.54 -10.15
N GLN A 432 -9.46 -6.64 -10.90
CA GLN A 432 -8.72 -6.84 -12.14
C GLN A 432 -9.69 -6.98 -13.32
N ALA A 433 -9.35 -6.38 -14.46
CA ALA A 433 -10.09 -6.48 -15.70
C ALA A 433 -9.30 -7.32 -16.72
N MET A 434 -9.88 -8.43 -17.16
CA MET A 434 -9.28 -9.34 -18.14
C MET A 434 -10.07 -9.27 -19.45
N ALA A 435 -9.42 -8.81 -20.52
CA ALA A 435 -10.00 -8.75 -21.85
C ALA A 435 -9.76 -10.05 -22.61
N THR A 436 -10.79 -10.61 -23.26
CA THR A 436 -10.63 -11.69 -24.25
C THR A 436 -10.66 -11.11 -25.64
N LEU A 437 -9.61 -11.35 -26.42
CA LEU A 437 -9.42 -10.82 -27.75
C LEU A 437 -9.98 -11.77 -28.83
N SER A 438 -10.23 -11.26 -30.03
CA SER A 438 -10.83 -12.01 -31.15
C SER A 438 -9.97 -13.16 -31.68
N ASP A 439 -8.68 -13.19 -31.35
CA ASP A 439 -7.78 -14.31 -31.63
C ASP A 439 -7.80 -15.39 -30.54
N GLY A 440 -8.60 -15.21 -29.49
CA GLY A 440 -8.77 -16.11 -28.36
C GLY A 440 -7.75 -15.92 -27.24
N SER A 441 -6.81 -14.97 -27.37
CA SER A 441 -5.90 -14.61 -26.28
C SER A 441 -6.59 -13.77 -25.21
N ASN A 442 -6.02 -13.75 -24.01
CA ASN A 442 -6.47 -12.92 -22.91
C ASN A 442 -5.37 -11.90 -22.55
N GLN A 443 -5.78 -10.68 -22.22
CA GLN A 443 -4.88 -9.61 -21.81
C GLN A 443 -5.42 -8.95 -20.54
N ASP A 444 -4.55 -8.80 -19.54
CA ASP A 444 -4.86 -7.98 -18.37
C ASP A 444 -4.82 -6.51 -18.80
N VAL A 445 -5.95 -5.83 -18.59
CA VAL A 445 -6.17 -4.44 -18.97
C VAL A 445 -6.54 -3.59 -17.76
N THR A 446 -6.28 -4.09 -16.54
CA THR A 446 -6.65 -3.44 -15.28
C THR A 446 -6.13 -2.01 -15.20
N ASP A 447 -4.87 -1.80 -15.57
CA ASP A 447 -4.17 -0.51 -15.52
C ASP A 447 -4.09 0.22 -16.87
N ASP A 448 -4.63 -0.36 -17.95
CA ASP A 448 -4.65 0.26 -19.28
C ASP A 448 -5.41 1.60 -19.23
N GLU A 449 -4.83 2.66 -19.80
CA GLU A 449 -5.43 4.00 -19.78
C GLU A 449 -6.82 4.07 -20.44
N ALA A 450 -7.10 3.17 -21.38
CA ALA A 450 -8.40 3.07 -22.06
C ALA A 450 -9.45 2.29 -21.25
N THR A 451 -9.07 1.58 -20.19
CA THR A 451 -10.00 0.85 -19.32
C THR A 451 -10.67 1.81 -18.34
N PHE A 452 -11.99 1.92 -18.41
CA PHE A 452 -12.79 2.74 -17.50
C PHE A 452 -13.56 1.89 -16.51
N TRP A 453 -13.31 2.08 -15.22
CA TRP A 453 -14.01 1.46 -14.13
C TRP A 453 -15.21 2.30 -13.69
N SER A 454 -16.32 1.65 -13.36
CA SER A 454 -17.53 2.32 -12.91
C SER A 454 -18.20 1.55 -11.78
N SER A 455 -18.84 2.29 -10.88
CA SER A 455 -19.67 1.78 -9.80
C SER A 455 -21.07 2.37 -9.94
N ASP A 456 -22.10 1.53 -9.95
CA ASP A 456 -23.49 1.99 -10.03
C ASP A 456 -23.96 2.72 -8.75
N ALA A 457 -23.22 2.55 -7.65
CA ALA A 457 -23.49 3.14 -6.35
C ALA A 457 -22.20 3.73 -5.77
N SER A 458 -21.66 4.76 -6.42
CA SER A 458 -20.42 5.44 -6.00
C SER A 458 -20.48 6.09 -4.61
N ALA A 459 -21.68 6.36 -4.08
CA ALA A 459 -21.83 6.79 -2.68
C ALA A 459 -21.67 5.64 -1.67
N VAL A 460 -21.85 4.38 -2.10
CA VAL A 460 -21.68 3.16 -1.30
C VAL A 460 -20.25 2.64 -1.46
N ALA A 461 -19.80 2.44 -2.69
CA ALA A 461 -18.43 2.03 -2.99
C ALA A 461 -17.96 2.61 -4.33
N PRO A 462 -17.26 3.74 -4.34
CA PRO A 462 -16.65 4.26 -5.54
C PRO A 462 -15.40 3.43 -5.91
N ILE A 463 -15.02 3.46 -7.19
CA ILE A 463 -13.86 2.74 -7.74
C ILE A 463 -12.96 3.70 -8.51
N SER A 464 -11.64 3.58 -8.39
CA SER A 464 -10.69 4.53 -8.97
C SER A 464 -10.36 4.25 -10.45
N ASN A 465 -10.11 5.33 -11.20
CA ASN A 465 -9.60 5.32 -12.58
C ASN A 465 -8.22 5.99 -12.74
N ALA A 466 -7.56 6.39 -11.65
CA ALA A 466 -6.23 7.01 -11.75
C ALA A 466 -5.13 5.95 -11.87
N SER A 467 -4.04 6.31 -12.55
CA SER A 467 -2.84 5.48 -12.61
C SER A 467 -2.36 5.07 -11.22
N GLY A 468 -1.93 3.81 -11.06
CA GLY A 468 -1.49 3.23 -9.79
C GLY A 468 -2.59 2.82 -8.80
N SER A 469 -3.86 3.18 -9.06
CA SER A 469 -5.02 2.75 -8.25
C SER A 469 -6.22 2.33 -9.10
N ARG A 470 -6.02 2.16 -10.42
CA ARG A 470 -7.10 1.83 -11.35
C ARG A 470 -7.71 0.49 -10.94
N GLY A 471 -9.03 0.43 -10.78
CA GLY A 471 -9.72 -0.77 -10.30
C GLY A 471 -9.77 -0.93 -8.77
N GLU A 472 -9.21 -0.02 -7.99
CA GLU A 472 -9.33 -0.03 -6.52
C GLU A 472 -10.67 0.56 -6.08
N ALA A 473 -11.51 -0.22 -5.39
CA ALA A 473 -12.76 0.23 -4.79
C ALA A 473 -12.64 0.35 -3.26
N ILE A 474 -13.33 1.32 -2.65
CA ILE A 474 -13.37 1.55 -1.20
C ILE A 474 -14.81 1.54 -0.70
N GLY A 475 -15.10 0.91 0.43
CA GLY A 475 -16.44 0.94 1.04
C GLY A 475 -16.68 2.23 1.84
N LEU A 476 -17.69 3.03 1.49
CA LEU A 476 -17.99 4.29 2.19
C LEU A 476 -19.20 4.22 3.12
N SER A 477 -20.21 3.45 2.72
CA SER A 477 -21.42 3.27 3.51
C SER A 477 -21.95 1.87 3.30
N GLU A 478 -22.66 1.32 4.29
CA GLU A 478 -23.33 0.03 4.16
C GLU A 478 -24.21 -0.03 2.90
N GLY A 479 -24.08 -1.12 2.15
CA GLY A 479 -24.88 -1.33 0.95
C GLY A 479 -24.25 -2.32 -0.02
N MET A 480 -24.80 -2.34 -1.24
CA MET A 480 -24.28 -3.10 -2.37
C MET A 480 -23.96 -2.13 -3.49
N ALA A 481 -22.85 -2.35 -4.17
CA ALA A 481 -22.49 -1.71 -5.42
C ALA A 481 -22.17 -2.76 -6.49
N LEU A 482 -22.51 -2.48 -7.74
CA LEU A 482 -22.10 -3.25 -8.91
C LEU A 482 -20.93 -2.53 -9.59
N ILE A 483 -19.81 -3.24 -9.66
CA ILE A 483 -18.58 -2.77 -10.26
C ILE A 483 -18.49 -3.30 -11.69
N THR A 484 -18.18 -2.43 -12.63
CA THR A 484 -17.98 -2.78 -14.03
C THR A 484 -16.71 -2.13 -14.57
N ALA A 485 -16.13 -2.74 -15.61
CA ALA A 485 -15.11 -2.13 -16.44
C ALA A 485 -15.65 -1.98 -17.86
N ASN A 486 -15.21 -0.93 -18.58
CA ASN A 486 -15.47 -0.72 -19.99
C ASN A 486 -14.14 -0.54 -20.73
N LEU A 487 -13.96 -1.25 -21.84
CA LEU A 487 -12.80 -1.09 -22.72
C LEU A 487 -13.27 -1.15 -24.17
N GLY A 488 -12.99 -0.10 -24.94
CA GLY A 488 -13.34 -0.05 -26.36
C GLY A 488 -14.84 -0.24 -26.65
N GLY A 489 -15.72 0.18 -25.72
CA GLY A 489 -17.16 0.00 -25.82
C GLY A 489 -17.68 -1.38 -25.37
N VAL A 490 -16.79 -2.31 -25.02
CA VAL A 490 -17.16 -3.59 -24.40
C VAL A 490 -17.25 -3.39 -22.89
N THR A 491 -18.43 -3.61 -22.32
CA THR A 491 -18.64 -3.55 -20.87
C THR A 491 -18.55 -4.95 -20.28
N SER A 492 -17.90 -5.07 -19.14
CA SER A 492 -17.79 -6.34 -18.42
C SER A 492 -19.13 -6.81 -17.86
N THR A 493 -19.17 -8.06 -17.42
CA THR A 493 -20.17 -8.46 -16.43
C THR A 493 -19.97 -7.67 -15.14
N SER A 494 -21.06 -7.41 -14.41
CA SER A 494 -21.00 -6.68 -13.13
C SER A 494 -20.48 -7.60 -12.02
N ALA A 495 -19.42 -7.17 -11.34
CA ALA A 495 -18.98 -7.77 -10.09
C ALA A 495 -19.73 -7.15 -8.90
N GLN A 496 -20.13 -7.94 -7.92
CA GLN A 496 -20.84 -7.46 -6.74
C GLN A 496 -19.86 -7.10 -5.64
N LEU A 497 -19.96 -5.87 -5.13
CA LEU A 497 -19.30 -5.43 -3.89
C LEU A 497 -20.34 -5.23 -2.80
N THR A 498 -20.21 -5.98 -1.70
CA THR A 498 -21.02 -5.76 -0.50
C THR A 498 -20.21 -4.97 0.52
N VAL A 499 -20.65 -3.75 0.83
CA VAL A 499 -20.08 -2.95 1.91
C VAL A 499 -20.88 -3.25 3.16
N MET A 500 -20.23 -3.95 4.09
CA MET A 500 -20.82 -4.25 5.40
C MET A 500 -20.71 -3.00 6.27
N PRO A 501 -21.72 -2.71 7.12
CA PRO A 501 -21.62 -1.59 8.03
C PRO A 501 -20.39 -1.75 8.90
N MET A 502 -19.68 -0.66 9.16
CA MET A 502 -18.94 -0.55 10.42
C MET A 502 -20.01 -0.49 11.50
N ALA A 503 -20.41 -1.64 12.03
CA ALA A 503 -21.50 -1.72 12.97
C ALA A 503 -21.26 -0.69 14.10
N PRO A 504 -22.27 0.08 14.56
CA PRO A 504 -22.17 0.72 15.85
C PRO A 504 -22.13 -0.44 16.86
N GLU A 505 -20.93 -0.89 17.19
CA GLU A 505 -20.80 -2.03 18.04
C GLU A 505 -21.36 -1.68 19.41
N ALA A 506 -22.26 -2.53 19.91
CA ALA A 506 -22.88 -2.33 21.21
C ALA A 506 -21.78 -2.00 22.24
N PRO A 507 -22.00 -1.04 23.15
CA PRO A 507 -20.99 -0.70 24.15
C PRO A 507 -20.62 -1.96 24.95
N ILE A 508 -19.38 -2.05 25.41
CA ILE A 508 -19.00 -3.14 26.30
C ILE A 508 -19.77 -2.95 27.61
N VAL A 509 -20.67 -3.87 27.92
CA VAL A 509 -21.53 -3.77 29.10
C VAL A 509 -20.85 -4.45 30.28
N ILE A 510 -20.69 -3.72 31.40
CA ILE A 510 -20.32 -4.34 32.67
C ILE A 510 -21.56 -4.98 33.25
N GLU A 511 -21.54 -6.30 33.40
CA GLU A 511 -22.72 -7.01 33.85
C GLU A 511 -22.96 -6.80 35.36
N PRO A 512 -24.17 -6.38 35.76
CA PRO A 512 -24.42 -5.75 37.08
C PRO A 512 -24.34 -6.70 38.28
N ARG A 513 -24.14 -8.01 38.04
CA ARG A 513 -23.96 -8.99 39.13
C ARG A 513 -22.47 -9.07 39.45
N GLN A 514 -22.04 -8.49 40.56
CA GLN A 514 -20.65 -8.52 41.07
C GLN A 514 -19.59 -7.78 40.22
N ASN A 515 -19.95 -7.21 39.06
CA ASN A 515 -19.06 -6.45 38.19
C ASN A 515 -17.76 -7.21 37.85
N GLN A 516 -17.87 -8.54 37.60
CA GLN A 516 -16.71 -9.42 37.32
C GLN A 516 -16.55 -9.79 35.85
N ILE A 517 -17.60 -9.59 35.05
CA ILE A 517 -17.58 -9.89 33.61
C ILE A 517 -18.06 -8.67 32.84
N ALA A 518 -17.51 -8.53 31.65
CA ALA A 518 -18.00 -7.63 30.62
C ALA A 518 -18.62 -8.45 29.49
N SER A 519 -19.63 -7.91 28.81
CA SER A 519 -20.22 -8.51 27.63
C SER A 519 -20.19 -7.53 26.47
N LEU A 520 -20.08 -8.07 25.26
CA LEU A 520 -20.15 -7.34 24.02
C LEU A 520 -21.13 -8.07 23.11
N GLN A 521 -22.21 -7.39 22.75
CA GLN A 521 -23.14 -7.90 21.75
C GLN A 521 -22.59 -7.59 20.35
N LEU A 522 -22.42 -8.64 19.55
CA LEU A 522 -21.98 -8.60 18.16
C LEU A 522 -23.18 -8.73 17.22
N SER A 523 -23.00 -8.28 15.97
CA SER A 523 -23.92 -8.66 14.90
C SER A 523 -23.82 -10.16 14.61
N PRO A 524 -24.82 -10.77 13.96
CA PRO A 524 -24.74 -12.15 13.51
C PRO A 524 -23.49 -12.44 12.66
N GLU A 525 -23.09 -11.51 11.80
CA GLU A 525 -21.94 -11.63 10.89
C GLU A 525 -20.62 -11.59 11.68
N ALA A 526 -20.46 -10.62 12.58
CA ALA A 526 -19.28 -10.53 13.43
C ALA A 526 -19.14 -11.74 14.36
N PHE A 527 -20.26 -12.21 14.92
CA PHE A 527 -20.26 -13.45 15.72
C PHE A 527 -19.91 -14.69 14.88
N ALA A 528 -20.37 -14.76 13.62
CA ALA A 528 -20.01 -15.83 12.69
C ALA A 528 -18.52 -15.79 12.30
N PHE A 529 -17.96 -14.59 12.07
CA PHE A 529 -16.53 -14.39 11.83
C PHE A 529 -15.69 -15.00 12.96
N TRP A 530 -15.97 -14.64 14.21
CA TRP A 530 -15.27 -15.21 15.36
C TRP A 530 -15.50 -16.72 15.56
N ASN A 531 -16.50 -17.32 14.91
CA ASN A 531 -16.70 -18.78 14.92
C ASN A 531 -15.96 -19.50 13.79
N ALA A 532 -15.47 -18.77 12.78
CA ALA A 532 -14.86 -19.30 11.56
C ALA A 532 -13.40 -18.86 11.36
N THR A 533 -12.94 -17.84 12.08
CA THR A 533 -11.57 -17.29 11.98
C THR A 533 -10.75 -17.59 13.24
N SER A 534 -9.56 -18.19 13.06
CA SER A 534 -8.59 -18.33 14.15
C SER A 534 -8.02 -16.97 14.52
N ILE A 535 -7.86 -16.70 15.81
CA ILE A 535 -7.27 -15.43 16.26
C ILE A 535 -5.82 -15.26 15.78
N ASN A 536 -5.16 -16.33 15.36
CA ASN A 536 -3.77 -16.34 14.92
C ASN A 536 -3.62 -16.21 13.40
N SER A 537 -4.72 -16.10 12.63
CA SER A 537 -4.66 -15.70 11.22
C SER A 537 -4.44 -14.18 11.08
N PRO A 538 -4.02 -13.68 9.91
CA PRO A 538 -3.90 -12.23 9.68
C PRO A 538 -5.20 -11.47 9.99
N GLU A 539 -6.34 -11.99 9.53
CA GLU A 539 -7.67 -11.41 9.72
C GLU A 539 -8.09 -11.46 11.19
N GLY A 540 -7.83 -12.59 11.86
CA GLY A 540 -8.11 -12.73 13.30
C GLY A 540 -7.26 -11.81 14.17
N GLN A 541 -5.98 -11.60 13.82
CA GLN A 541 -5.11 -10.66 14.51
C GLN A 541 -5.57 -9.21 14.32
N ALA A 542 -6.00 -8.83 13.12
CA ALA A 542 -6.57 -7.51 12.87
C ALA A 542 -7.82 -7.27 13.72
N ALA A 543 -8.77 -8.22 13.70
CA ALA A 543 -9.99 -8.14 14.51
C ALA A 543 -9.71 -8.14 16.03
N LEU A 544 -8.67 -8.84 16.48
CA LEU A 544 -8.29 -8.87 17.89
C LEU A 544 -7.72 -7.52 18.36
N LYS A 545 -6.94 -6.84 17.51
CA LYS A 545 -6.43 -5.49 17.78
C LYS A 545 -7.58 -4.51 17.91
N ASP A 546 -8.54 -4.52 16.98
CA ASP A 546 -9.74 -3.70 17.04
C ASP A 546 -10.54 -3.95 18.33
N LEU A 547 -10.81 -5.22 18.66
CA LEU A 547 -11.48 -5.60 19.91
C LEU A 547 -10.74 -5.07 21.16
N THR A 548 -9.41 -5.13 21.18
CA THR A 548 -8.63 -4.55 22.29
C THR A 548 -8.64 -3.04 22.32
N GLY A 549 -8.64 -2.38 21.15
CA GLY A 549 -8.82 -0.93 21.03
C GLY A 549 -10.11 -0.48 21.69
N ARG A 550 -11.18 -1.25 21.54
CA ARG A 550 -12.45 -0.97 22.21
C ARG A 550 -12.41 -1.19 23.71
N VAL A 551 -11.80 -2.29 24.15
CA VAL A 551 -11.57 -2.54 25.59
C VAL A 551 -10.84 -1.36 26.21
N TYR A 552 -9.72 -0.92 25.65
CA TYR A 552 -8.95 0.18 26.21
C TYR A 552 -9.50 1.57 25.87
N GLY A 553 -10.41 1.69 24.91
CA GLY A 553 -11.25 2.87 24.74
C GLY A 553 -12.17 3.10 25.95
N GLN A 554 -12.67 2.02 26.57
CA GLN A 554 -13.58 2.09 27.71
C GLN A 554 -12.91 1.93 29.07
N PHE A 555 -11.91 1.07 29.19
CA PHE A 555 -11.26 0.72 30.46
C PHE A 555 -9.84 1.30 30.58
N GLN A 556 -9.42 1.59 31.80
CA GLN A 556 -8.03 1.94 32.11
C GLN A 556 -7.11 0.73 31.85
N ASP A 557 -5.88 0.98 31.40
CA ASP A 557 -4.88 -0.07 31.15
C ASP A 557 -4.37 -0.67 32.47
N GLN A 558 -5.12 -1.65 33.00
CA GLN A 558 -4.86 -2.31 34.28
C GLN A 558 -4.89 -3.84 34.17
N PHE A 559 -5.20 -4.38 32.99
CA PHE A 559 -5.33 -5.82 32.77
C PHE A 559 -3.99 -6.44 32.37
N ASP A 560 -3.61 -7.53 33.04
CA ASP A 560 -2.47 -8.34 32.64
C ASP A 560 -2.85 -9.31 31.52
N PHE A 561 -4.09 -9.78 31.52
CA PHE A 561 -4.66 -10.65 30.49
C PHE A 561 -6.09 -10.24 30.16
N ILE A 562 -6.48 -10.47 28.91
CA ILE A 562 -7.88 -10.47 28.49
C ILE A 562 -8.23 -11.92 28.15
N THR A 563 -9.33 -12.42 28.69
CA THR A 563 -9.90 -13.70 28.29
C THR A 563 -11.23 -13.45 27.60
N VAL A 564 -11.26 -13.74 26.30
CA VAL A 564 -12.43 -13.63 25.45
C VAL A 564 -13.14 -14.97 25.40
N LEU A 565 -14.46 -14.97 25.61
CA LEU A 565 -15.29 -16.16 25.60
C LEU A 565 -16.50 -15.97 24.69
N MET A 566 -16.60 -16.82 23.68
CA MET A 566 -17.79 -16.88 22.82
C MET A 566 -18.96 -17.54 23.57
N ASN A 567 -20.14 -16.92 23.50
CA ASN A 567 -21.38 -17.41 24.10
C ASN A 567 -22.01 -18.61 23.36
N ASN A 568 -21.19 -19.50 22.80
CA ASN A 568 -21.66 -20.68 22.08
C ASN A 568 -22.08 -21.80 23.04
N GLU A 569 -23.15 -22.52 22.69
CA GLU A 569 -23.53 -23.79 23.34
C GLU A 569 -22.49 -24.90 23.07
N ALA A 570 -21.96 -24.95 21.86
CA ALA A 570 -20.98 -25.93 21.40
C ALA A 570 -19.82 -25.23 20.70
N LYS A 571 -18.63 -25.81 20.79
CA LYS A 571 -17.46 -25.33 20.05
C LYS A 571 -17.73 -25.47 18.54
N PRO A 572 -17.46 -24.44 17.72
CA PRO A 572 -17.57 -24.54 16.26
C PRO A 572 -16.72 -25.67 15.68
N LEU A 573 -17.15 -26.21 14.54
CA LEU A 573 -16.41 -27.26 13.83
C LEU A 573 -15.08 -26.70 13.30
N GLY A 574 -13.99 -27.45 13.43
CA GLY A 574 -12.67 -27.01 12.98
C GLY A 574 -11.93 -26.07 13.95
N MET A 575 -12.64 -25.44 14.89
CA MET A 575 -12.01 -24.55 15.87
C MET A 575 -11.31 -25.28 17.01
N PRO A 576 -10.19 -24.77 17.54
CA PRO A 576 -9.54 -25.30 18.74
C PRO A 576 -10.36 -25.00 20.00
N THR A 577 -10.04 -25.68 21.12
CA THR A 577 -10.73 -25.45 22.40
C THR A 577 -10.52 -24.02 22.90
N GLY A 578 -9.28 -23.54 22.78
CA GLY A 578 -8.89 -22.16 22.98
C GLY A 578 -7.64 -21.86 22.17
N GLU A 579 -7.30 -20.58 22.11
CA GLU A 579 -6.09 -20.06 21.51
C GLU A 579 -5.49 -18.97 22.37
N PHE A 580 -4.20 -18.72 22.20
CA PHE A 580 -3.47 -17.68 22.91
C PHE A 580 -2.63 -16.83 21.95
N THR A 581 -2.75 -15.51 22.07
CA THR A 581 -1.90 -14.54 21.38
C THR A 581 -0.95 -13.89 22.38
N HIS A 582 0.36 -13.97 22.10
CA HIS A 582 1.40 -13.32 22.90
C HIS A 582 1.54 -11.85 22.52
N ILE A 583 1.44 -10.96 23.51
CA ILE A 583 1.52 -9.51 23.29
C ILE A 583 2.81 -8.94 23.82
N LYS A 584 3.27 -9.45 24.96
CA LYS A 584 4.51 -8.99 25.59
C LYS A 584 5.28 -10.14 26.18
N ASN A 585 6.58 -10.17 25.93
CA ASN A 585 7.51 -10.98 26.69
C ASN A 585 8.62 -10.14 27.34
N ASP A 586 8.53 -10.04 28.66
CA ASP A 586 9.50 -9.40 29.55
C ASP A 586 10.20 -10.41 30.49
N VAL A 587 10.15 -11.71 30.15
CA VAL A 587 10.71 -12.79 30.97
C VAL A 587 11.82 -13.51 30.20
N SER A 588 13.02 -13.59 30.79
CA SER A 588 14.10 -14.44 30.29
C SER A 588 13.94 -15.88 30.80
N GLY A 589 14.47 -16.83 30.03
CA GLY A 589 14.50 -18.26 30.41
C GLY A 589 13.22 -19.03 30.11
N ILE A 590 12.37 -18.50 29.21
CA ILE A 590 11.16 -19.18 28.69
C ILE A 590 11.27 -19.55 27.20
N GLY A 591 12.48 -19.61 26.64
CA GLY A 591 12.72 -20.03 25.26
C GLY A 591 12.23 -19.06 24.18
N LEU A 592 11.90 -17.83 24.55
CA LEU A 592 11.39 -16.78 23.66
C LEU A 592 12.20 -15.50 23.83
N SER A 593 12.46 -14.78 22.72
CA SER A 593 13.06 -13.45 22.77
C SER A 593 12.15 -12.46 23.51
N MET A 594 12.73 -11.40 24.06
CA MET A 594 11.94 -10.32 24.66
C MET A 594 11.30 -9.47 23.56
N PHE A 595 10.06 -9.04 23.76
CA PHE A 595 9.33 -8.13 22.87
C PHE A 595 8.18 -7.44 23.61
N ASP A 596 7.70 -6.33 23.07
CA ASP A 596 6.56 -5.60 23.60
C ASP A 596 5.71 -5.03 22.46
N ASN A 597 4.60 -5.69 22.15
CA ASN A 597 3.64 -5.29 21.13
C ASN A 597 2.39 -4.63 21.75
N THR A 598 2.46 -4.19 23.01
CA THR A 598 1.27 -3.68 23.73
C THR A 598 0.60 -2.50 23.04
N ALA A 599 1.37 -1.58 22.45
CA ALA A 599 0.83 -0.44 21.71
C ALA A 599 -0.03 -0.86 20.50
N VAL A 600 0.34 -1.94 19.81
CA VAL A 600 -0.40 -2.50 18.67
C VAL A 600 -1.77 -3.05 19.10
N PHE A 601 -1.91 -3.43 20.38
CA PHE A 601 -3.16 -3.87 21.00
C PHE A 601 -3.74 -2.80 21.94
N HIS A 602 -3.39 -1.53 21.70
CA HIS A 602 -3.93 -0.36 22.39
C HIS A 602 -3.74 -0.36 23.93
N SER A 603 -2.78 -1.13 24.45
CA SER A 603 -2.41 -1.18 25.86
C SER A 603 -1.18 -0.30 26.12
N ASP A 604 -1.16 0.42 27.25
CA ASP A 604 -0.05 1.25 27.71
C ASP A 604 1.06 0.43 28.41
N GLY A 605 1.33 -0.79 27.91
CA GLY A 605 2.43 -1.63 28.38
C GLY A 605 2.08 -2.70 29.41
N LYS A 606 0.81 -2.83 29.82
CA LYS A 606 0.38 -3.83 30.83
C LYS A 606 0.02 -5.19 30.26
N LEU A 607 -0.62 -5.23 29.09
CA LEU A 607 -1.20 -6.45 28.55
C LEU A 607 -0.12 -7.47 28.17
N GLN A 608 -0.19 -8.67 28.75
CA GLN A 608 0.79 -9.74 28.51
C GLN A 608 0.36 -10.70 27.40
N GLY A 609 -0.95 -10.91 27.25
CA GLY A 609 -1.52 -11.73 26.19
C GLY A 609 -3.03 -11.86 26.29
N ILE A 610 -3.61 -12.49 25.27
CA ILE A 610 -5.06 -12.69 25.15
C ILE A 610 -5.34 -14.18 24.97
N SER A 611 -6.27 -14.69 25.76
CA SER A 611 -6.83 -16.04 25.59
C SER A 611 -8.20 -15.95 24.93
N PHE A 612 -8.46 -16.75 23.90
CA PHE A 612 -9.74 -16.80 23.21
C PHE A 612 -10.35 -18.20 23.32
N LEU A 613 -11.62 -18.27 23.70
CA LEU A 613 -12.30 -19.53 24.00
C LEU A 613 -13.66 -19.58 23.31
N TYR A 614 -13.94 -20.72 22.67
CA TYR A 614 -15.06 -20.81 21.72
C TYR A 614 -16.35 -21.42 22.31
N LYS A 615 -16.44 -21.60 23.63
CA LYS A 615 -17.62 -22.25 24.27
C LYS A 615 -17.86 -21.75 25.69
N LYS A 616 -19.09 -21.34 25.99
CA LYS A 616 -19.45 -20.75 27.28
C LYS A 616 -19.19 -21.60 28.52
N GLN A 617 -19.21 -22.94 28.37
CA GLN A 617 -18.99 -23.87 29.48
C GLN A 617 -17.57 -23.82 30.06
N TYR A 618 -16.60 -23.25 29.34
CA TYR A 618 -15.22 -23.13 29.79
C TYR A 618 -15.04 -22.15 30.94
N LEU A 619 -16.05 -21.32 31.22
CA LEU A 619 -16.13 -20.48 32.43
C LEU A 619 -17.17 -20.99 33.43
N SER A 620 -17.96 -22.04 33.15
CA SER A 620 -19.17 -22.36 33.94
C SER A 620 -19.19 -23.69 34.71
N THR A 621 -18.11 -24.47 34.77
CA THR A 621 -18.12 -25.81 35.41
C THR A 621 -16.76 -26.20 36.01
N SER A 622 -16.75 -27.26 36.82
CA SER A 622 -15.66 -27.86 37.62
C SER A 622 -14.36 -28.27 36.87
N THR A 623 -14.16 -27.79 35.64
CA THR A 623 -12.99 -27.96 34.79
C THR A 623 -12.65 -26.62 34.12
N TYR A 624 -12.00 -25.71 34.85
CA TYR A 624 -11.42 -24.44 34.35
C TYR A 624 -10.18 -24.66 33.48
N GLY A 625 -10.03 -25.88 32.99
CA GLY A 625 -8.81 -26.35 32.36
C GLY A 625 -8.41 -25.58 31.12
N PRO A 626 -9.35 -25.21 30.23
CA PRO A 626 -9.01 -24.42 29.05
C PRO A 626 -8.47 -23.04 29.38
N ILE A 627 -9.14 -22.23 30.21
CA ILE A 627 -8.68 -20.86 30.56
C ILE A 627 -7.27 -20.89 31.15
N LEU A 628 -7.07 -21.76 32.15
CA LEU A 628 -5.79 -21.85 32.82
C LEU A 628 -4.69 -22.40 31.90
N HIS A 629 -5.04 -23.32 30.99
CA HIS A 629 -4.13 -23.82 29.97
C HIS A 629 -3.71 -22.73 28.98
N GLU A 630 -4.66 -21.98 28.42
CA GLU A 630 -4.36 -20.90 27.48
C GLU A 630 -3.47 -19.85 28.13
N MET A 631 -3.74 -19.48 29.38
CA MET A 631 -2.91 -18.51 30.10
C MET A 631 -1.47 -19.01 30.32
N THR A 632 -1.26 -20.32 30.49
CA THR A 632 0.08 -20.91 30.63
C THR A 632 0.91 -20.79 29.34
N HIS A 633 0.29 -20.67 28.16
CA HIS A 633 1.03 -20.46 26.90
C HIS A 633 1.93 -19.23 26.94
N ARG A 634 1.62 -18.22 27.78
CA ARG A 634 2.50 -17.07 28.03
C ARG A 634 3.94 -17.47 28.43
N TRP A 635 4.13 -18.59 29.12
CA TRP A 635 5.42 -18.99 29.68
C TRP A 635 6.00 -20.30 29.13
N ALA A 636 5.20 -21.17 28.49
CA ALA A 636 5.58 -22.58 28.32
C ALA A 636 5.73 -23.08 26.86
N ASN A 637 5.53 -22.24 25.84
CA ASN A 637 5.48 -22.71 24.45
C ASN A 637 6.82 -23.14 23.84
N TRP A 638 7.94 -22.53 24.23
CA TRP A 638 9.20 -22.62 23.47
C TRP A 638 10.38 -23.24 24.25
N VAL A 639 10.12 -23.80 25.42
CA VAL A 639 11.18 -24.24 26.34
C VAL A 639 11.62 -25.70 26.12
N VAL A 640 10.76 -26.54 25.51
CA VAL A 640 11.02 -27.99 25.34
C VAL A 640 11.17 -28.35 23.85
N PRO A 641 12.25 -29.04 23.42
CA PRO A 641 12.49 -29.40 22.02
C PRO A 641 11.40 -30.29 21.40
N THR A 642 11.09 -30.07 20.12
CA THR A 642 10.04 -30.75 19.34
C THR A 642 10.27 -32.25 19.08
N SER A 643 11.45 -32.78 19.39
CA SER A 643 11.85 -34.17 19.15
C SER A 643 11.51 -35.13 20.30
N TYR A 644 10.86 -34.66 21.37
CA TYR A 644 10.49 -35.49 22.51
C TYR A 644 9.07 -36.07 22.36
N PRO A 645 8.86 -37.40 22.47
CA PRO A 645 7.53 -37.97 22.57
C PRO A 645 6.98 -37.68 23.98
N GLY A 646 5.99 -36.79 24.02
CA GLY A 646 5.41 -36.29 25.26
C GLY A 646 5.65 -34.79 25.35
N HIS A 647 4.57 -34.04 25.54
CA HIS A 647 4.58 -32.57 25.51
C HIS A 647 4.88 -32.03 24.10
N TRP A 648 3.82 -31.85 23.29
CA TRP A 648 3.80 -31.12 22.00
C TRP A 648 3.92 -31.94 20.67
N GLY A 649 3.44 -33.18 20.61
CA GLY A 649 3.27 -33.94 19.36
C GLY A 649 1.84 -33.93 18.80
N ASN A 650 1.70 -33.90 17.47
CA ASN A 650 0.46 -33.66 16.70
C ASN A 650 -0.68 -34.72 16.80
N GLU A 651 -0.57 -35.78 17.60
CA GLU A 651 -1.52 -36.91 17.53
C GLU A 651 -2.42 -37.15 18.76
N LEU A 652 -2.24 -36.49 19.91
CA LEU A 652 -2.81 -37.02 21.16
C LEU A 652 -3.56 -36.09 22.12
N GLY A 653 -3.80 -34.81 21.82
CA GLY A 653 -4.67 -33.93 22.61
C GLY A 653 -4.62 -34.10 24.14
N ILE A 654 -3.71 -33.41 24.85
CA ILE A 654 -3.71 -33.38 26.33
C ILE A 654 -3.52 -31.95 26.89
N LYS A 655 -4.61 -31.45 27.48
CA LYS A 655 -4.77 -30.83 28.81
C LYS A 655 -3.51 -30.41 29.61
N GLY A 656 -3.27 -29.09 29.69
CA GLY A 656 -2.30 -28.48 30.62
C GLY A 656 -2.57 -28.75 32.11
N GLN A 657 -1.55 -28.70 32.96
CA GLN A 657 -1.62 -29.26 34.31
C GLN A 657 -2.34 -28.40 35.34
N LEU A 658 -2.72 -27.18 34.99
CA LEU A 658 -3.71 -26.44 35.76
C LEU A 658 -5.15 -27.04 35.63
N ASN A 659 -5.31 -28.29 35.15
CA ASN A 659 -6.63 -28.93 34.94
C ASN A 659 -6.86 -30.37 35.45
N ASP A 660 -6.10 -30.84 36.46
CA ASP A 660 -6.44 -31.97 37.37
C ASP A 660 -6.23 -33.42 36.89
N VAL A 661 -5.66 -33.72 35.71
CA VAL A 661 -5.68 -35.12 35.20
C VAL A 661 -4.37 -35.91 35.35
N SER A 662 -3.23 -35.26 35.58
CA SER A 662 -2.01 -35.89 36.10
C SER A 662 -1.13 -34.80 36.75
N ALA A 663 -0.29 -35.13 37.71
CA ALA A 663 0.60 -34.17 38.39
C ALA A 663 1.97 -34.02 37.68
N ASN A 664 2.12 -34.62 36.51
CA ASN A 664 3.38 -34.73 35.75
C ASN A 664 3.65 -33.47 34.90
N TYR A 665 4.62 -32.60 35.22
CA TYR A 665 4.94 -31.30 34.57
C TYR A 665 4.44 -30.03 35.30
N ALA A 666 3.70 -30.15 36.41
CA ALA A 666 3.21 -28.98 37.14
C ALA A 666 4.34 -28.13 37.77
N ASP A 667 5.43 -28.77 38.23
CA ASP A 667 6.54 -28.04 38.85
C ASP A 667 7.30 -27.19 37.82
N ILE A 668 7.47 -27.68 36.58
CA ILE A 668 8.09 -26.90 35.51
C ILE A 668 7.21 -25.74 35.05
N GLU A 669 5.88 -25.90 34.96
CA GLU A 669 4.97 -24.79 34.67
C GLU A 669 5.07 -23.69 35.74
N LEU A 670 5.05 -24.07 37.03
CA LEU A 670 5.21 -23.12 38.13
C LEU A 670 6.58 -22.44 38.14
N TYR A 671 7.63 -23.14 37.71
CA TYR A 671 8.95 -22.53 37.53
C TYR A 671 9.00 -21.53 36.38
N LEU A 672 8.35 -21.80 35.25
CA LEU A 672 8.35 -20.90 34.09
C LEU A 672 7.50 -19.65 34.34
N MET A 673 6.36 -19.82 35.02
CA MET A 673 5.61 -18.71 35.65
C MET A 673 6.41 -18.02 36.77
N GLY A 674 7.53 -18.65 37.17
CA GLY A 674 8.34 -18.44 38.38
C GLY A 674 7.53 -18.10 39.60
N LEU A 675 6.52 -18.91 39.83
CA LEU A 675 5.95 -19.13 41.14
C LEU A 675 6.79 -20.11 41.97
N MET A 676 7.76 -20.81 41.36
CA MET A 676 8.59 -21.84 42.00
C MET A 676 10.07 -21.70 41.64
N ASP A 677 10.97 -22.00 42.57
CA ASP A 677 12.40 -22.14 42.33
C ASP A 677 12.74 -23.55 41.80
N ALA A 678 13.74 -23.68 40.93
CA ALA A 678 14.12 -24.97 40.37
C ALA A 678 14.50 -26.01 41.44
N SER A 679 15.03 -25.58 42.59
CA SER A 679 15.37 -26.47 43.71
C SER A 679 14.16 -27.07 44.41
N GLU A 680 12.96 -26.52 44.18
CA GLU A 680 11.70 -27.02 44.75
C GLU A 680 11.03 -28.08 43.86
N MET A 681 11.52 -28.31 42.65
CA MET A 681 10.96 -29.31 41.73
C MET A 681 11.17 -30.72 42.28
N THR A 682 10.09 -31.49 42.38
CA THR A 682 10.10 -32.87 42.87
C THR A 682 9.47 -33.86 41.89
N ASP A 683 8.64 -33.36 40.96
CA ASP A 683 8.02 -34.17 39.92
C ASP A 683 9.08 -34.66 38.88
N PRO A 684 9.21 -35.99 38.67
CA PRO A 684 10.21 -36.55 37.75
C PRO A 684 10.11 -36.04 36.30
N ALA A 685 8.89 -35.77 35.82
CA ALA A 685 8.67 -35.29 34.45
C ALA A 685 9.14 -33.84 34.30
N SER A 686 8.85 -32.98 35.29
CA SER A 686 9.34 -31.61 35.38
C SER A 686 10.87 -31.54 35.49
N LEU A 687 11.47 -32.40 36.31
CA LEU A 687 12.93 -32.49 36.46
C LEU A 687 13.60 -32.90 35.14
N TYR A 688 12.99 -33.83 34.41
CA TYR A 688 13.48 -34.24 33.09
C TYR A 688 13.37 -33.10 32.07
N ALA A 689 12.22 -32.42 31.99
CA ALA A 689 12.03 -31.26 31.10
C ALA A 689 13.03 -30.14 31.44
N TYR A 690 13.24 -29.83 32.72
CA TYR A 690 14.22 -28.85 33.17
C TYR A 690 15.66 -29.22 32.78
N ALA A 691 15.99 -30.52 32.76
CA ALA A 691 17.32 -30.98 32.33
C ALA A 691 17.59 -30.70 30.84
N LEU A 692 16.54 -30.64 30.00
CA LEU A 692 16.64 -30.35 28.57
C LEU A 692 16.84 -28.87 28.24
N ILE A 693 16.52 -27.96 29.17
CA ILE A 693 16.73 -26.52 28.96
C ILE A 693 18.23 -26.24 28.87
N PRO A 694 18.72 -25.48 27.86
CA PRO A 694 20.12 -25.07 27.78
C PRO A 694 20.59 -24.33 29.05
N ALA A 695 21.81 -24.58 29.51
CA ALA A 695 22.30 -24.07 30.80
C ALA A 695 22.27 -22.53 30.91
N ASP A 696 22.52 -21.84 29.80
CA ASP A 696 22.45 -20.39 29.62
C ASP A 696 21.01 -19.86 29.58
N GLN A 697 20.03 -20.71 29.27
CA GLN A 697 18.60 -20.39 29.27
C GLN A 697 17.89 -20.80 30.56
N LYS A 698 18.57 -21.52 31.47
CA LYS A 698 18.00 -21.88 32.77
C LYS A 698 17.72 -20.65 33.65
N PRO A 699 18.58 -19.62 33.76
CA PRO A 699 18.30 -18.49 34.64
C PRO A 699 17.01 -17.74 34.25
N ARG A 700 15.98 -17.88 35.07
CA ARG A 700 14.72 -17.15 34.92
C ARG A 700 14.79 -15.77 35.55
N VAL A 701 14.55 -14.73 34.76
CA VAL A 701 14.47 -13.34 35.23
C VAL A 701 13.17 -12.71 34.71
N PRO A 702 12.28 -12.21 35.60
CA PRO A 702 12.33 -12.31 37.06
C PRO A 702 12.31 -13.78 37.54
N SER A 703 12.79 -14.08 38.75
CA SER A 703 12.83 -15.42 39.35
C SER A 703 11.62 -15.67 40.28
N ALA A 704 11.63 -16.79 41.01
CA ALA A 704 10.63 -17.10 42.02
C ALA A 704 10.46 -15.99 43.07
N VAL A 705 11.54 -15.25 43.36
CA VAL A 705 11.60 -14.25 44.44
C VAL A 705 10.92 -12.93 44.05
N ASN A 706 11.16 -12.43 42.84
CA ASN A 706 10.79 -11.07 42.44
C ASN A 706 9.72 -11.01 41.34
N SER A 707 9.22 -12.16 40.89
CA SER A 707 8.14 -12.18 39.91
C SER A 707 6.78 -11.85 40.50
N ARG A 708 5.93 -11.33 39.63
CA ARG A 708 4.53 -11.05 39.91
C ARG A 708 3.78 -12.33 40.31
N LYS A 709 2.97 -12.21 41.36
CA LYS A 709 2.13 -13.29 41.90
C LYS A 709 0.63 -13.02 41.76
N THR A 710 0.26 -11.78 41.48
CA THR A 710 -1.13 -11.36 41.33
C THR A 710 -1.33 -10.83 39.92
N PHE A 711 -2.31 -11.37 39.21
CA PHE A 711 -2.63 -10.98 37.83
C PHE A 711 -4.07 -10.49 37.76
N ARG A 712 -4.30 -9.37 37.09
CA ARG A 712 -5.66 -8.89 36.80
C ARG A 712 -6.11 -9.39 35.42
N VAL A 713 -7.33 -9.91 35.34
CA VAL A 713 -7.89 -10.47 34.11
C VAL A 713 -9.23 -9.82 33.80
N LEU A 714 -9.40 -9.36 32.56
CA LEU A 714 -10.71 -9.02 32.02
C LEU A 714 -11.36 -10.28 31.46
N LEU A 715 -12.57 -10.60 31.90
CA LEU A 715 -13.40 -11.66 31.31
C LEU A 715 -14.44 -11.01 30.39
N LEU A 716 -14.24 -11.12 29.08
CA LEU A 716 -15.10 -10.52 28.05
C LEU A 716 -15.91 -11.59 27.34
N ILE A 717 -17.24 -11.47 27.39
CA ILE A 717 -18.17 -12.39 26.74
C ILE A 717 -18.65 -11.81 25.42
N LEU A 718 -18.36 -12.48 24.31
CA LEU A 718 -18.92 -12.14 23.00
C LEU A 718 -20.21 -12.91 22.77
N SER A 719 -21.28 -12.23 22.35
CA SER A 719 -22.56 -12.87 22.06
C SER A 719 -23.26 -12.24 20.87
N ASP A 720 -23.96 -13.03 20.08
CA ASP A 720 -24.87 -12.62 18.99
C ASP A 720 -26.20 -11.99 19.48
N ARG A 721 -26.40 -11.92 20.80
CA ARG A 721 -27.63 -11.45 21.44
C ARG A 721 -27.35 -10.94 22.85
N PRO A 722 -28.27 -10.20 23.48
CA PRO A 722 -28.15 -9.88 24.90
C PRO A 722 -28.05 -11.16 25.75
N LEU A 723 -27.15 -11.15 26.73
CA LEU A 723 -27.02 -12.25 27.68
C LEU A 723 -28.27 -12.35 28.55
N THR A 724 -28.74 -13.56 28.80
CA THR A 724 -29.82 -13.80 29.75
C THR A 724 -29.33 -13.63 31.20
N ALA A 725 -30.24 -13.31 32.12
CA ALA A 725 -29.92 -13.23 33.54
C ALA A 725 -29.27 -14.51 34.11
N THR A 726 -29.64 -15.68 33.56
CA THR A 726 -29.06 -16.98 33.91
C THR A 726 -27.64 -17.12 33.38
N GLU A 727 -27.36 -16.70 32.15
CA GLU A 727 -26.01 -16.70 31.58
C GLU A 727 -25.08 -15.78 32.37
N ILE A 728 -25.53 -14.54 32.65
CA ILE A 728 -24.81 -13.59 33.49
C ILE A 728 -24.48 -14.20 34.86
N GLN A 729 -25.46 -14.88 35.49
CA GLN A 729 -25.23 -15.56 36.76
C GLN A 729 -24.17 -16.65 36.67
N ASN A 730 -24.23 -17.48 35.63
CA ASN A 730 -23.32 -18.60 35.45
C ASN A 730 -21.89 -18.12 35.20
N TYR A 731 -21.72 -17.08 34.39
CA TYR A 731 -20.41 -16.47 34.14
C TYR A 731 -19.82 -15.82 35.39
N ASN A 732 -20.60 -15.09 36.18
CA ASN A 732 -20.11 -14.51 37.45
C ASN A 732 -19.77 -15.58 38.49
N ASN A 733 -20.57 -16.64 38.61
CA ASN A 733 -20.21 -17.79 39.44
C ASN A 733 -18.89 -18.41 38.98
N GLY A 734 -18.71 -18.52 37.66
CA GLY A 734 -17.49 -18.94 37.00
C GLY A 734 -16.28 -18.09 37.37
N ALA A 735 -16.39 -16.79 37.20
CA ALA A 735 -15.37 -15.79 37.51
C ALA A 735 -14.98 -15.85 38.99
N THR A 736 -15.97 -15.85 39.89
CA THR A 736 -15.76 -15.99 41.34
C THR A 736 -14.98 -17.27 41.66
N LEU A 737 -15.36 -18.40 41.08
CA LEU A 737 -14.69 -19.68 41.34
C LEU A 737 -13.27 -19.73 40.75
N LEU A 738 -13.04 -19.11 39.59
CA LEU A 738 -11.72 -19.02 38.95
C LEU A 738 -10.73 -18.21 39.81
N ALA A 739 -11.20 -17.13 40.44
CA ALA A 739 -10.38 -16.17 41.19
C ALA A 739 -10.32 -16.42 42.71
N ARG A 740 -11.14 -17.32 43.26
CA ARG A 740 -11.19 -17.58 44.71
C ARG A 740 -9.85 -18.06 45.26
N THR A 741 -9.53 -17.66 46.49
CA THR A 741 -8.31 -18.04 47.22
C THR A 741 -8.58 -18.99 48.40
N ASP A 742 -9.84 -19.33 48.66
CA ASP A 742 -10.19 -20.32 49.69
C ASP A 742 -9.98 -21.75 49.16
N ASN A 743 -9.67 -22.67 50.09
CA ASN A 743 -9.43 -24.08 49.78
C ASN A 743 -10.58 -24.98 50.30
N PRO A 744 -11.80 -24.93 49.70
CA PRO A 744 -12.85 -25.87 50.04
C PRO A 744 -12.50 -27.23 49.42
N SER A 745 -12.36 -28.23 50.28
CA SER A 745 -11.84 -29.57 49.98
C SER A 745 -12.66 -30.42 49.01
N GLN A 746 -13.65 -29.89 48.27
CA GLN A 746 -14.48 -30.69 47.36
C GLN A 746 -14.92 -29.88 46.12
N GLN A 747 -14.36 -30.23 44.96
CA GLN A 747 -14.70 -29.86 43.56
C GLN A 747 -14.27 -28.46 43.04
N GLY A 748 -13.49 -28.49 41.94
CA GLY A 748 -13.07 -27.35 41.10
C GLY A 748 -11.56 -27.04 41.08
N THR A 749 -10.98 -26.81 39.90
CA THR A 749 -9.61 -26.31 39.67
C THR A 749 -9.57 -24.80 39.52
N ASN A 750 -9.05 -24.04 40.48
CA ASN A 750 -8.91 -22.56 40.33
C ASN A 750 -7.45 -22.14 40.33
N PHE A 751 -7.15 -20.92 39.88
CA PHE A 751 -5.76 -20.47 39.72
C PHE A 751 -4.96 -20.56 41.02
N HIS A 752 -5.55 -20.15 42.15
CA HIS A 752 -4.87 -20.20 43.45
C HIS A 752 -4.50 -21.63 43.84
N LYS A 753 -5.44 -22.57 43.71
CA LYS A 753 -5.23 -24.00 43.97
C LYS A 753 -4.17 -24.58 43.05
N MET A 754 -4.28 -24.32 41.74
CA MET A 754 -3.37 -24.90 40.74
C MET A 754 -1.96 -24.32 40.84
N THR A 755 -1.83 -23.12 41.41
CA THR A 755 -0.54 -22.52 41.75
C THR A 755 -0.05 -22.86 43.16
N ARG A 756 -0.68 -23.83 43.86
CA ARG A 756 -0.35 -24.24 45.24
C ARG A 756 -0.36 -23.07 46.23
N GLY A 757 -1.27 -22.12 46.02
CA GLY A 757 -1.44 -20.91 46.82
C GLY A 757 -0.45 -19.78 46.50
N ARG A 758 0.39 -19.94 45.47
CA ARG A 758 1.46 -18.99 45.14
C ARG A 758 1.03 -17.87 44.19
N GLY A 759 -0.08 -18.06 43.47
CA GLY A 759 -0.65 -17.10 42.54
C GLY A 759 -2.08 -16.70 42.91
N THR A 760 -2.50 -15.52 42.48
CA THR A 760 -3.89 -15.03 42.61
C THR A 760 -4.34 -14.34 41.33
N LEU A 761 -5.62 -14.50 40.95
CA LEU A 761 -6.26 -13.74 39.89
C LEU A 761 -7.22 -12.70 40.49
N VAL A 762 -7.28 -11.54 39.86
CA VAL A 762 -8.25 -10.48 40.16
C VAL A 762 -9.14 -10.30 38.94
N VAL A 763 -10.42 -10.68 39.07
CA VAL A 763 -11.44 -10.57 37.99
C VAL A 763 -12.57 -9.60 38.36
N SER A 764 -12.49 -8.92 39.50
CA SER A 764 -13.55 -8.06 40.03
C SER A 764 -13.21 -6.57 39.96
N GLY A 765 -14.25 -5.75 40.14
CA GLY A 765 -14.14 -4.30 40.22
C GLY A 765 -14.04 -3.61 38.86
N LEU A 766 -14.60 -4.22 37.80
CA LEU A 766 -14.56 -3.66 36.44
C LEU A 766 -15.17 -2.25 36.37
N ASP A 767 -16.20 -1.97 37.16
CA ASP A 767 -16.87 -0.67 37.26
C ASP A 767 -15.93 0.45 37.70
N THR A 768 -14.94 0.15 38.55
CA THR A 768 -13.94 1.12 39.01
C THR A 768 -12.83 1.38 37.98
N LEU A 769 -12.77 0.58 36.92
CA LEU A 769 -11.75 0.66 35.88
C LEU A 769 -12.26 1.37 34.62
N VAL A 770 -13.54 1.76 34.57
CA VAL A 770 -14.07 2.53 33.45
C VAL A 770 -13.39 3.89 33.40
N LYS A 771 -12.95 4.30 32.22
CA LYS A 771 -12.43 5.66 31.99
C LYS A 771 -13.54 6.67 32.26
N PRO A 772 -13.25 7.81 32.92
CA PRO A 772 -14.24 8.87 33.05
C PRO A 772 -14.70 9.29 31.64
N THR A 773 -16.02 9.46 31.46
CA THR A 773 -16.55 10.03 30.23
C THR A 773 -15.93 11.42 30.04
N PRO A 774 -15.44 11.76 28.82
CA PRO A 774 -14.86 13.07 28.53
C PRO A 774 -15.72 14.24 28.99
#